data_AF-A0A8S1S728-F1
#
_entry.id   AF-A0A8S1S728-F1
#
_cell.length_a   1.000
_cell.length_b   1.000
_cell.length_c   1.000
_cell.angle_alpha   90.00
_cell.angle_beta   90.00
_cell.angle_gamma   90.00
#
_symmetry.space_group_name_H-M   'P 1'
#
loop_
_entity.id
_entity.type
_entity.pdbx_description
1 polymer ?
#
loop_
_entity_poly.entity_id
_entity_poly.type
_entity_poly.pdbx_seq_one_letter_code
_entity_poly.pdbx_strand_id
1 'polypeptide(L)'
;MIQKPQDILLKTNYHEISLLPGKPIYEYELEIQNSTPELIQAALKAHKTILLEMLRNYMSIDNKIYSPKIIDGIEKGQSKILGIDEINQEAQHIVSIKLIGRLSENHISKNQIIARLIKQVVRNQFQMVSIGKIGSKLFWNQRAIKQKENNLEIWPGVECIYQASNIQNFKPKLIIDCAFRILRYRSVLEELNLQKQNIDILIGQIVMTTYNKKFYQISGIDVQMNPKSTFLNENGEANTFENYYKTKYNQNINSNQPLLKAIVRGRRDQNEKEIFLIPSLCQMTGLTDEMRNDFIAMKKISEITKPSADVRMRTAQDFIKQLQDTKIINKKDNSQKELLNEWGLEIKKDCVQIQAYKLDPGNMLMGGELRLNLGDSKTNLDRQTQTQMYQTPTQKLLLGIIYNVNSGVSAMNSFIQNFDLARQEFQFDVFLQPLVIKMYQDREEELERLLQGLKAEADSMNNKINFLLFLLPGQKKKARLYKACKRISMAKFGCASQVIIEKTLKNNTRSIVNKILIQLNAKIGGTPWALDGIPSIFTNQPTMICGVDIFQKTGRKSQLAFCSTINRYFSRYYSQVVTSGEFCQHLQQCLKAALIAFKQELQIYPKNVIIYRDGVSDGQQKTVLGTELPQYKQALKELELNDISLTLVICNKRVSAKFYTGGQGRAENPPPGTVIDNKNITNEDSMKFYLISQLSRQGTVTPTLYKVLYSDLPGIEQMIKIMTFKLCWLFYNFTGSIKIPAPVRYAHCLCNFIGDNYDDKDKIKFLPQQDLILKKVLPLSEYEQCYQEIKIIGRGQFGIVYLIQEKSTLKEFAAKKINGECSNTELDILLKLKHPNIINVYECFKDQKSIIIIMDYCQKGDLWNIIQYRILEGKNRGYTQKVIEQWLVQLLMGLACIHENNVIHRDLKSSNILIKEDGQLKIADFGVAKILSEDKMAKTITGSPFYLSPEISQGQDYTYSSDIWSLGCILFEMCTLKRAFDGDQFDQVLDKIQQRKLQQEILIQDQIDPTLSDKRTYTSELVNLIQSLLNVDPSKRPTAKELLRSSYIAKIMLQSFEKKSVKQKDIQKIGQVTMMQKKAHEKYQKQMSYVKQLLGNSQDSINAQSQVCDTMFTKKQTSI
;
A
#
# COMPACT_ATOMS: atom_id res chain seq x y z
N MET A 1 18.59 -28.30 -14.78
CA MET A 1 17.51 -29.25 -15.11
C MET A 1 16.56 -29.31 -13.93
N ILE A 2 15.26 -29.10 -14.14
CA ILE A 2 14.25 -29.18 -13.07
C ILE A 2 14.01 -30.67 -12.80
N GLN A 3 14.21 -31.14 -11.56
CA GLN A 3 13.88 -32.51 -11.18
C GLN A 3 12.41 -32.82 -11.50
N LYS A 4 12.16 -34.01 -12.05
CA LYS A 4 10.80 -34.45 -12.40
C LYS A 4 9.96 -34.50 -11.11
N PRO A 5 8.81 -33.81 -11.04
CA PRO A 5 8.00 -33.77 -9.83
C PRO A 5 7.50 -35.18 -9.47
N GLN A 6 7.49 -35.49 -8.18
CA GLN A 6 7.07 -36.81 -7.69
C GLN A 6 5.54 -36.87 -7.62
N ASP A 7 4.95 -37.81 -8.34
CA ASP A 7 3.52 -38.08 -8.35
C ASP A 7 2.99 -38.54 -6.98
N ILE A 8 1.86 -38.00 -6.54
CA ILE A 8 1.19 -38.34 -5.28
C ILE A 8 -0.32 -38.44 -5.52
N LEU A 9 -0.90 -39.56 -5.10
CA LEU A 9 -2.36 -39.72 -5.03
C LEU A 9 -2.90 -39.09 -3.75
N LEU A 10 -3.88 -38.19 -3.89
CA LEU A 10 -4.54 -37.52 -2.78
C LEU A 10 -6.02 -37.87 -2.70
N LYS A 11 -6.50 -37.98 -1.46
CA LYS A 11 -7.93 -37.92 -1.13
C LYS A 11 -8.30 -36.47 -0.81
N THR A 12 -9.55 -36.12 -1.02
CA THR A 12 -10.07 -34.77 -0.81
C THR A 12 -11.18 -34.77 0.25
N ASN A 13 -11.68 -33.60 0.63
CA ASN A 13 -12.95 -33.48 1.36
C ASN A 13 -14.16 -33.21 0.44
N TYR A 14 -14.04 -33.60 -0.84
CA TYR A 14 -15.04 -33.41 -1.86
C TYR A 14 -15.74 -34.73 -2.11
N HIS A 15 -17.06 -34.68 -2.24
CA HIS A 15 -17.91 -35.83 -2.50
C HIS A 15 -18.74 -35.58 -3.74
N GLU A 16 -18.76 -36.52 -4.68
CA GLU A 16 -19.60 -36.38 -5.88
C GLU A 16 -21.07 -36.43 -5.47
N ILE A 17 -21.87 -35.56 -6.08
CA ILE A 17 -23.33 -35.61 -5.98
C ILE A 17 -23.91 -35.82 -7.38
N SER A 18 -24.82 -36.77 -7.51
CA SER A 18 -25.46 -37.13 -8.78
C SER A 18 -26.98 -37.17 -8.64
N LEU A 19 -27.65 -36.92 -9.77
CA LEU A 19 -29.06 -37.17 -9.92
C LEU A 19 -29.26 -38.57 -10.50
N LEU A 20 -30.21 -39.32 -9.95
CA LEU A 20 -30.57 -40.64 -10.45
C LEU A 20 -31.28 -40.49 -11.82
N PRO A 21 -30.82 -41.19 -12.87
CA PRO A 21 -31.35 -41.03 -14.24
C PRO A 21 -32.88 -41.19 -14.36
N GLY A 22 -33.47 -42.05 -13.52
CA GLY A 22 -34.90 -42.36 -13.48
C GLY A 22 -35.77 -41.49 -12.56
N LYS A 23 -35.21 -40.47 -11.90
CA LYS A 23 -35.95 -39.58 -10.98
C LYS A 23 -35.75 -38.09 -11.33
N PRO A 24 -36.45 -37.58 -12.36
CA PRO A 24 -36.33 -36.20 -12.79
C PRO A 24 -36.96 -35.21 -11.80
N ILE A 25 -36.48 -33.97 -11.83
CA ILE A 25 -37.12 -32.83 -11.16
C ILE A 25 -37.85 -32.01 -12.21
N TYR A 26 -39.13 -31.72 -11.96
CA TYR A 26 -40.01 -30.92 -12.80
C TYR A 26 -40.07 -29.48 -12.31
N GLU A 27 -40.11 -28.55 -13.25
CA GLU A 27 -40.29 -27.12 -13.02
C GLU A 27 -41.71 -26.70 -13.37
N TYR A 28 -42.30 -25.94 -12.45
CA TYR A 28 -43.63 -25.36 -12.56
C TYR A 28 -43.57 -23.86 -12.29
N GLU A 29 -44.50 -23.14 -12.91
CA GLU A 29 -44.69 -21.71 -12.74
C GLU A 29 -46.13 -21.41 -12.33
N LEU A 30 -46.33 -20.39 -11.49
CA LEU A 30 -47.67 -19.90 -11.19
C LEU A 30 -48.00 -18.79 -12.18
N GLU A 31 -49.07 -18.98 -12.95
CA GLU A 31 -49.62 -17.97 -13.84
C GLU A 31 -50.73 -17.21 -13.09
N ILE A 32 -50.54 -15.89 -13.00
CA ILE A 32 -51.47 -14.93 -12.39
C ILE A 32 -51.59 -13.74 -13.37
N GLN A 33 -52.80 -13.27 -13.65
CA GLN A 33 -52.99 -12.07 -14.48
C GLN A 33 -52.33 -10.85 -13.81
N ASN A 34 -51.50 -10.10 -14.55
CA ASN A 34 -50.70 -8.96 -14.07
C ASN A 34 -49.72 -9.30 -12.92
N SER A 35 -49.07 -10.46 -13.01
CA SER A 35 -48.21 -11.00 -11.95
C SER A 35 -47.06 -10.07 -11.54
N THR A 36 -46.99 -9.73 -10.26
CA THR A 36 -45.80 -9.18 -9.60
C THR A 36 -45.15 -10.24 -8.69
N PRO A 37 -43.84 -10.13 -8.36
CA PRO A 37 -43.18 -11.03 -7.41
C PRO A 37 -43.89 -11.17 -6.06
N GLU A 38 -44.56 -10.10 -5.61
CA GLU A 38 -45.33 -10.04 -4.37
C GLU A 38 -46.62 -10.86 -4.48
N LEU A 39 -47.37 -10.71 -5.59
CA LEU A 39 -48.58 -11.49 -5.87
C LEU A 39 -48.30 -12.99 -5.95
N ILE A 40 -47.19 -13.37 -6.60
CA ILE A 40 -46.78 -14.79 -6.68
C ILE A 40 -46.45 -15.34 -5.28
N GLN A 41 -45.81 -14.56 -4.41
CA GLN A 41 -45.51 -14.99 -3.05
C GLN A 41 -46.76 -15.11 -2.17
N ALA A 42 -47.75 -14.22 -2.34
CA ALA A 42 -49.02 -14.30 -1.67
C ALA A 42 -49.79 -15.57 -2.10
N ALA A 43 -49.90 -15.82 -3.41
CA ALA A 43 -50.56 -17.00 -3.97
C ALA A 43 -49.88 -18.32 -3.54
N LEU A 44 -48.54 -18.37 -3.52
CA LEU A 44 -47.77 -19.52 -2.99
C LEU A 44 -48.11 -19.84 -1.53
N LYS A 45 -48.47 -18.82 -0.74
CA LYS A 45 -48.84 -18.97 0.67
C LYS A 45 -50.30 -19.39 0.82
N ALA A 46 -51.21 -18.78 0.04
CA ALA A 46 -52.64 -19.08 0.04
C ALA A 46 -52.92 -20.52 -0.42
N HIS A 47 -52.35 -20.94 -1.55
CA HIS A 47 -52.59 -22.27 -2.14
C HIS A 47 -51.63 -23.37 -1.66
N LYS A 48 -50.87 -23.14 -0.58
CA LYS A 48 -49.87 -24.08 -0.07
C LYS A 48 -50.43 -25.48 0.18
N THR A 49 -51.64 -25.58 0.73
CA THR A 49 -52.29 -26.86 1.04
C THR A 49 -52.60 -27.64 -0.24
N ILE A 50 -53.20 -27.00 -1.23
CA ILE A 50 -53.54 -27.60 -2.53
C ILE A 50 -52.28 -28.07 -3.26
N LEU A 51 -51.23 -27.23 -3.28
CA LEU A 51 -49.94 -27.58 -3.87
C LEU A 51 -49.30 -28.80 -3.20
N LEU A 52 -49.37 -28.89 -1.86
CA LEU A 52 -48.91 -30.07 -1.12
C LEU A 52 -49.70 -31.34 -1.47
N GLU A 53 -50.99 -31.24 -1.74
CA GLU A 53 -51.81 -32.39 -2.14
C GLU A 53 -51.46 -32.89 -3.54
N MET A 54 -51.30 -31.97 -4.49
CA MET A 54 -51.01 -32.31 -5.88
C MET A 54 -49.58 -32.85 -6.05
N LEU A 55 -48.59 -32.10 -5.53
CA LEU A 55 -47.17 -32.38 -5.75
C LEU A 55 -46.56 -33.32 -4.71
N ARG A 56 -47.24 -33.55 -3.57
CA ARG A 56 -46.75 -34.26 -2.36
C ARG A 56 -45.54 -33.61 -1.69
N ASN A 57 -44.50 -33.32 -2.46
CA ASN A 57 -43.26 -32.67 -2.04
C ASN A 57 -42.84 -31.64 -3.09
N TYR A 58 -42.62 -30.40 -2.69
CA TYR A 58 -42.19 -29.34 -3.60
C TYR A 58 -41.35 -28.28 -2.90
N MET A 59 -40.60 -27.51 -3.68
CA MET A 59 -39.83 -26.37 -3.21
C MET A 59 -40.09 -25.14 -4.07
N SER A 60 -40.32 -23.99 -3.43
CA SER A 60 -40.40 -22.70 -4.12
C SER A 60 -39.03 -22.01 -4.10
N ILE A 61 -38.54 -21.61 -5.28
CA ILE A 61 -37.28 -20.88 -5.47
C ILE A 61 -37.48 -19.81 -6.53
N ASP A 62 -37.17 -18.56 -6.20
CA ASP A 62 -37.26 -17.40 -7.10
C ASP A 62 -38.58 -17.36 -7.87
N ASN A 63 -39.69 -17.51 -7.14
CA ASN A 63 -41.08 -17.52 -7.62
C ASN A 63 -41.47 -18.72 -8.51
N LYS A 64 -40.59 -19.70 -8.70
CA LYS A 64 -40.89 -20.97 -9.39
C LYS A 64 -41.08 -22.11 -8.40
N ILE A 65 -41.75 -23.17 -8.83
CA ILE A 65 -42.02 -24.38 -8.06
C ILE A 65 -41.27 -25.56 -8.67
N TYR A 66 -40.61 -26.35 -7.83
CA TYR A 66 -39.89 -27.55 -8.26
C TYR A 66 -40.37 -28.76 -7.48
N SER A 67 -40.61 -29.88 -8.16
CA SER A 67 -41.06 -31.12 -7.54
C SER A 67 -40.49 -32.35 -8.24
N PRO A 68 -40.17 -33.43 -7.51
CA PRO A 68 -39.85 -34.73 -8.11
C PRO A 68 -41.09 -35.44 -8.68
N LYS A 69 -42.31 -34.95 -8.39
CA LYS A 69 -43.57 -35.54 -8.85
C LYS A 69 -44.17 -34.75 -10.02
N ILE A 70 -44.72 -35.45 -11.00
CA ILE A 70 -45.56 -34.87 -12.03
C ILE A 70 -47.02 -34.78 -11.55
N ILE A 71 -47.71 -33.68 -11.86
CA ILE A 71 -49.15 -33.56 -11.57
C ILE A 71 -49.91 -34.44 -12.57
N ASP A 72 -50.74 -35.34 -12.06
CA ASP A 72 -51.53 -36.26 -12.89
C ASP A 72 -52.43 -35.47 -13.85
N GLY A 73 -52.32 -35.76 -15.16
CA GLY A 73 -53.12 -35.15 -16.22
C GLY A 73 -52.66 -33.76 -16.71
N ILE A 74 -51.45 -33.29 -16.36
CA ILE A 74 -50.86 -32.06 -16.93
C ILE A 74 -49.70 -32.42 -17.85
N GLU A 75 -49.75 -31.95 -19.11
CA GLU A 75 -48.63 -32.03 -20.05
C GLU A 75 -47.79 -30.74 -20.07
N LYS A 76 -46.62 -30.80 -20.72
CA LYS A 76 -45.72 -29.66 -20.84
C LYS A 76 -46.42 -28.49 -21.52
N GLY A 77 -46.44 -27.33 -20.87
CA GLY A 77 -47.08 -26.10 -21.34
C GLY A 77 -48.54 -25.93 -20.94
N GLN A 78 -49.17 -26.94 -20.33
CA GLN A 78 -50.55 -26.84 -19.82
C GLN A 78 -50.60 -26.29 -18.39
N SER A 79 -51.69 -25.57 -18.10
CA SER A 79 -51.95 -24.95 -16.81
C SER A 79 -53.17 -25.60 -16.14
N LYS A 80 -53.12 -25.75 -14.80
CA LYS A 80 -54.24 -26.22 -13.99
C LYS A 80 -54.60 -25.15 -12.96
N ILE A 81 -55.88 -24.81 -12.90
CA ILE A 81 -56.38 -23.79 -11.99
C ILE A 81 -56.24 -24.28 -10.55
N LEU A 82 -55.65 -23.45 -9.68
CA LEU A 82 -55.52 -23.68 -8.24
C LEU A 82 -56.66 -23.02 -7.45
N GLY A 83 -57.18 -21.90 -7.95
CA GLY A 83 -58.29 -21.16 -7.35
C GLY A 83 -58.32 -19.70 -7.79
N ILE A 84 -59.15 -18.91 -7.11
CA ILE A 84 -59.27 -17.45 -7.27
C ILE A 84 -58.82 -16.81 -5.96
N ASP A 85 -57.83 -15.93 -6.04
CA ASP A 85 -57.37 -15.14 -4.89
C ASP A 85 -57.94 -13.71 -4.97
N GLU A 86 -58.49 -13.22 -3.85
CA GLU A 86 -58.81 -11.80 -3.64
C GLU A 86 -57.64 -11.14 -2.91
N ILE A 87 -56.72 -10.53 -3.66
CA ILE A 87 -55.53 -9.89 -3.11
C ILE A 87 -55.71 -8.38 -3.22
N ASN A 88 -55.71 -7.68 -2.07
CA ASN A 88 -55.87 -6.22 -1.94
C ASN A 88 -57.28 -5.65 -2.23
N GLN A 89 -58.37 -6.41 -2.04
CA GLN A 89 -59.76 -5.92 -2.09
C GLN A 89 -60.25 -5.28 -3.41
N GLU A 90 -59.45 -5.24 -4.49
CA GLU A 90 -59.84 -4.53 -5.73
C GLU A 90 -59.90 -5.40 -7.00
N ALA A 91 -59.38 -6.65 -6.99
CA ALA A 91 -59.51 -7.57 -8.14
C ALA A 91 -59.41 -9.06 -7.77
N GLN A 92 -60.23 -9.90 -8.43
CA GLN A 92 -60.15 -11.36 -8.38
C GLN A 92 -59.12 -11.87 -9.38
N HIS A 93 -58.10 -12.57 -8.91
CA HIS A 93 -57.05 -13.13 -9.77
C HIS A 93 -57.21 -14.65 -9.86
N ILE A 94 -57.31 -15.17 -11.09
CA ILE A 94 -57.24 -16.62 -11.33
C ILE A 94 -55.77 -17.04 -11.19
N VAL A 95 -55.50 -17.96 -10.27
CA VAL A 95 -54.18 -18.54 -10.05
C VAL A 95 -54.17 -19.93 -10.67
N SER A 96 -53.22 -20.18 -11.57
CA SER A 96 -53.01 -21.51 -12.16
C SER A 96 -51.56 -21.95 -12.08
N ILE A 97 -51.31 -23.26 -12.05
CA ILE A 97 -49.98 -23.86 -12.07
C ILE A 97 -49.71 -24.47 -13.44
N LYS A 98 -48.61 -24.06 -14.06
CA LYS A 98 -48.17 -24.53 -15.38
C LYS A 98 -46.94 -25.41 -15.27
N LEU A 99 -46.93 -26.53 -16.00
CA LEU A 99 -45.74 -27.36 -16.14
C LEU A 99 -44.82 -26.80 -17.23
N ILE A 100 -43.63 -26.32 -16.85
CA ILE A 100 -42.62 -25.83 -17.80
C ILE A 100 -41.86 -27.00 -18.44
N GLY A 101 -41.59 -28.04 -17.65
CA GLY A 101 -40.99 -29.29 -18.13
C GLY A 101 -39.96 -29.89 -17.16
N ARG A 102 -39.17 -30.85 -17.66
CA ARG A 102 -38.06 -31.47 -16.93
C ARG A 102 -36.85 -30.53 -16.91
N LEU A 103 -36.27 -30.32 -15.73
CA LEU A 103 -35.02 -29.57 -15.61
C LEU A 103 -33.87 -30.29 -16.33
N SER A 104 -33.22 -29.58 -17.26
CA SER A 104 -32.01 -30.05 -17.94
C SER A 104 -30.84 -30.27 -16.96
N GLU A 105 -29.88 -31.13 -17.29
CA GLU A 105 -28.74 -31.45 -16.41
C GLU A 105 -27.95 -30.22 -15.96
N ASN A 106 -27.82 -29.22 -16.83
CA ASN A 106 -27.03 -28.00 -16.57
C ASN A 106 -27.83 -26.81 -16.00
N HIS A 107 -29.08 -27.01 -15.56
CA HIS A 107 -29.92 -25.90 -15.12
C HIS A 107 -29.51 -25.35 -13.75
N ILE A 108 -29.23 -24.04 -13.65
CA ILE A 108 -28.71 -23.34 -12.46
C ILE A 108 -29.60 -23.57 -11.22
N SER A 109 -30.93 -23.61 -11.39
CA SER A 109 -31.87 -23.85 -10.29
C SER A 109 -31.65 -25.19 -9.59
N LYS A 110 -31.15 -26.25 -10.27
CA LYS A 110 -30.84 -27.54 -9.63
C LYS A 110 -29.86 -27.39 -8.48
N ASN A 111 -28.86 -26.53 -8.65
CA ASN A 111 -27.83 -26.27 -7.64
C ASN A 111 -28.44 -25.64 -6.37
N GLN A 112 -29.38 -24.71 -6.57
CA GLN A 112 -30.08 -24.06 -5.46
C GLN A 112 -31.06 -25.01 -4.77
N ILE A 113 -31.75 -25.88 -5.52
CA ILE A 113 -32.62 -26.93 -4.99
C ILE A 113 -31.82 -27.87 -4.09
N ILE A 114 -30.71 -28.42 -4.59
CA ILE A 114 -29.84 -29.35 -3.85
C ILE A 114 -29.34 -28.71 -2.55
N ALA A 115 -28.83 -27.48 -2.61
CA ALA A 115 -28.33 -26.78 -1.43
C ALA A 115 -29.44 -26.54 -0.38
N ARG A 116 -30.66 -26.18 -0.82
CA ARG A 116 -31.81 -26.01 0.08
C ARG A 116 -32.29 -27.33 0.67
N LEU A 117 -32.30 -28.41 -0.10
CA LEU A 117 -32.69 -29.75 0.35
C LEU A 117 -31.76 -30.26 1.45
N ILE A 118 -30.44 -30.22 1.23
CA ILE A 118 -29.45 -30.62 2.24
C ILE A 118 -29.67 -29.81 3.53
N LYS A 119 -29.92 -28.51 3.41
CA LYS A 119 -30.18 -27.65 4.57
C LYS A 119 -31.49 -28.00 5.29
N GLN A 120 -32.55 -28.32 4.55
CA GLN A 120 -33.85 -28.71 5.11
C GLN A 120 -33.77 -30.05 5.84
N VAL A 121 -33.13 -31.04 5.23
CA VAL A 121 -32.80 -32.35 5.85
C VAL A 121 -32.11 -32.12 7.19
N VAL A 122 -31.03 -31.34 7.17
CA VAL A 122 -30.19 -31.16 8.35
C VAL A 122 -30.93 -30.44 9.47
N ARG A 123 -31.70 -29.40 9.12
CA ARG A 123 -32.44 -28.61 10.12
C ARG A 123 -33.57 -29.40 10.76
N ASN A 124 -34.31 -30.17 9.97
CA ASN A 124 -35.52 -30.83 10.46
C ASN A 124 -35.21 -32.11 11.25
N GLN A 125 -34.14 -32.83 10.92
CA GLN A 125 -33.84 -34.12 11.56
C GLN A 125 -32.77 -34.05 12.63
N PHE A 126 -31.65 -33.37 12.36
CA PHE A 126 -30.52 -33.36 13.31
C PHE A 126 -30.63 -32.27 14.37
N GLN A 127 -31.69 -31.45 14.32
CA GLN A 127 -31.89 -30.29 15.20
C GLN A 127 -30.67 -29.36 15.25
N MET A 128 -29.90 -29.31 14.15
CA MET A 128 -28.65 -28.54 14.09
C MET A 128 -28.91 -27.04 13.94
N VAL A 129 -28.02 -26.25 14.55
CA VAL A 129 -28.02 -24.79 14.38
C VAL A 129 -27.26 -24.43 13.11
N SER A 130 -27.95 -23.80 12.17
CA SER A 130 -27.38 -23.34 10.90
C SER A 130 -26.93 -21.87 10.98
N ILE A 131 -25.68 -21.58 10.61
CA ILE A 131 -25.07 -20.24 10.63
C ILE A 131 -24.47 -19.89 9.26
N GLY A 132 -24.52 -18.60 8.89
CA GLY A 132 -23.90 -18.04 7.67
C GLY A 132 -24.89 -17.62 6.58
N LYS A 133 -24.45 -16.81 5.60
CA LYS A 133 -25.30 -16.22 4.54
C LYS A 133 -26.16 -17.23 3.77
N ILE A 134 -25.70 -18.49 3.68
CA ILE A 134 -26.42 -19.60 3.02
C ILE A 134 -26.74 -20.73 4.01
N GLY A 135 -26.28 -20.65 5.27
CA GLY A 135 -26.41 -21.73 6.26
C GLY A 135 -25.52 -22.93 5.98
N SER A 136 -24.35 -22.70 5.38
CA SER A 136 -23.36 -23.74 5.07
C SER A 136 -22.73 -24.34 6.32
N LYS A 137 -22.73 -23.65 7.46
CA LYS A 137 -22.16 -24.15 8.71
C LYS A 137 -23.26 -24.64 9.62
N LEU A 138 -23.18 -25.91 9.99
CA LEU A 138 -24.19 -26.64 10.73
C LEU A 138 -23.55 -27.13 12.03
N PHE A 139 -24.16 -26.86 13.18
CA PHE A 139 -23.59 -27.19 14.48
C PHE A 139 -24.55 -28.03 15.33
N TRP A 140 -24.02 -29.06 15.99
CA TRP A 140 -24.74 -29.86 16.99
C TRP A 140 -24.62 -29.18 18.35
N ASN A 141 -25.63 -28.41 18.74
CA ASN A 141 -25.69 -27.78 20.06
C ASN A 141 -25.89 -28.81 21.19
N GLN A 142 -26.55 -29.95 20.92
CA GLN A 142 -26.70 -31.02 21.91
C GLN A 142 -25.40 -31.79 22.18
N ARG A 143 -24.43 -31.73 21.25
CA ARG A 143 -23.10 -32.34 21.39
C ARG A 143 -22.05 -31.32 21.88
N ALA A 144 -22.49 -30.25 22.52
CA ALA A 144 -21.63 -29.18 22.98
C ALA A 144 -20.64 -29.66 24.04
N ILE A 145 -19.35 -29.37 23.83
CA ILE A 145 -18.29 -29.66 24.77
C ILE A 145 -18.13 -28.44 25.68
N LYS A 146 -18.44 -28.61 26.97
CA LYS A 146 -18.38 -27.53 27.98
C LYS A 146 -17.01 -27.50 28.67
N GLN A 147 -16.35 -26.36 28.64
CA GLN A 147 -15.13 -26.07 29.39
C GLN A 147 -15.44 -25.01 30.46
N LYS A 148 -15.95 -25.47 31.61
CA LYS A 148 -16.39 -24.59 32.71
C LYS A 148 -15.26 -23.68 33.23
N GLU A 149 -14.05 -24.22 33.36
CA GLU A 149 -12.84 -23.49 33.80
C GLU A 149 -12.55 -22.24 32.95
N ASN A 150 -12.88 -22.29 31.66
CA ASN A 150 -12.55 -21.24 30.70
C ASN A 150 -13.79 -20.43 30.27
N ASN A 151 -14.95 -20.64 30.89
CA ASN A 151 -16.23 -20.02 30.48
C ASN A 151 -16.55 -20.28 28.99
N LEU A 152 -16.31 -21.49 28.48
CA LEU A 152 -16.51 -21.84 27.07
C LEU A 152 -17.46 -23.01 26.86
N GLU A 153 -18.15 -22.93 25.73
CA GLU A 153 -18.94 -24.00 25.15
C GLU A 153 -18.58 -24.13 23.66
N ILE A 154 -18.10 -25.30 23.25
CA ILE A 154 -17.65 -25.57 21.89
C ILE A 154 -18.66 -26.49 21.21
N TRP A 155 -19.34 -25.99 20.19
CA TRP A 155 -20.27 -26.77 19.39
C TRP A 155 -19.53 -27.40 18.21
N PRO A 156 -19.43 -28.74 18.14
CA PRO A 156 -18.93 -29.42 16.96
C PRO A 156 -19.97 -29.32 15.84
N GLY A 157 -19.50 -29.41 14.60
CA GLY A 157 -20.32 -29.18 13.42
C GLY A 157 -19.63 -29.57 12.14
N VAL A 158 -20.31 -29.32 11.03
CA VAL A 158 -19.80 -29.49 9.68
C VAL A 158 -20.06 -28.23 8.85
N GLU A 159 -19.10 -27.88 8.01
CA GLU A 159 -19.27 -26.93 6.93
C GLU A 159 -19.55 -27.71 5.65
N CYS A 160 -20.70 -27.44 5.05
CA CYS A 160 -21.21 -28.09 3.85
C CYS A 160 -21.37 -27.04 2.76
N ILE A 161 -20.55 -27.13 1.72
CA ILE A 161 -20.52 -26.18 0.61
C ILE A 161 -20.80 -26.93 -0.69
N TYR A 162 -21.88 -26.57 -1.35
CA TYR A 162 -22.18 -27.07 -2.68
C TYR A 162 -21.33 -26.33 -3.73
N GLN A 163 -20.62 -27.08 -4.55
CA GLN A 163 -19.87 -26.54 -5.69
C GLN A 163 -20.53 -26.98 -7.00
N ALA A 164 -21.11 -25.99 -7.68
CA ALA A 164 -21.65 -26.16 -9.02
C ALA A 164 -20.55 -26.41 -10.04
N SER A 165 -20.87 -27.19 -11.07
CA SER A 165 -20.05 -27.30 -12.27
C SER A 165 -20.45 -26.23 -13.28
N ASN A 166 -19.45 -25.52 -13.82
CA ASN A 166 -19.62 -24.62 -14.97
C ASN A 166 -18.99 -25.21 -16.25
N ILE A 167 -18.46 -26.44 -16.19
CA ILE A 167 -17.70 -27.08 -17.27
C ILE A 167 -18.48 -28.31 -17.75
N GLN A 168 -18.63 -28.47 -19.07
CA GLN A 168 -19.23 -29.67 -19.67
C GLN A 168 -18.50 -30.94 -19.21
N ASN A 169 -19.24 -31.99 -18.85
CA ASN A 169 -18.78 -33.30 -18.34
C ASN A 169 -18.26 -33.34 -16.89
N PHE A 170 -18.47 -32.30 -16.10
CA PHE A 170 -17.96 -32.25 -14.73
C PHE A 170 -19.07 -32.44 -13.69
N LYS A 171 -18.93 -33.46 -12.83
CA LYS A 171 -19.92 -33.77 -11.80
C LYS A 171 -19.89 -32.73 -10.67
N PRO A 172 -21.05 -32.25 -10.21
CA PRO A 172 -21.12 -31.35 -9.07
C PRO A 172 -20.59 -32.04 -7.82
N LYS A 173 -20.11 -31.25 -6.86
CA LYS A 173 -19.44 -31.76 -5.66
C LYS A 173 -19.98 -31.09 -4.40
N LEU A 174 -19.99 -31.85 -3.32
CA LEU A 174 -20.26 -31.38 -1.97
C LEU A 174 -18.96 -31.39 -1.18
N ILE A 175 -18.53 -30.20 -0.74
CA ILE A 175 -17.36 -30.06 0.14
C ILE A 175 -17.87 -30.14 1.57
N ILE A 176 -17.35 -31.11 2.34
CA ILE A 176 -17.74 -31.32 3.74
C ILE A 176 -16.48 -31.26 4.62
N ASP A 177 -16.41 -30.31 5.54
CA ASP A 177 -15.28 -30.18 6.49
C ASP A 177 -15.80 -30.04 7.92
N CYS A 178 -14.97 -30.35 8.91
CA CYS A 178 -15.31 -30.10 10.30
C CYS A 178 -15.39 -28.60 10.58
N ALA A 179 -16.45 -28.18 11.26
CA ALA A 179 -16.65 -26.82 11.73
C ALA A 179 -16.81 -26.79 13.25
N PHE A 180 -16.33 -25.73 13.89
CA PHE A 180 -16.49 -25.52 15.33
C PHE A 180 -17.00 -24.12 15.60
N ARG A 181 -17.98 -24.00 16.50
CA ARG A 181 -18.45 -22.70 17.01
C ARG A 181 -18.10 -22.61 18.50
N ILE A 182 -17.42 -21.52 18.87
CA ILE A 182 -17.06 -21.25 20.25
C ILE A 182 -18.02 -20.19 20.79
N LEU A 183 -18.70 -20.52 21.87
CA LEU A 183 -19.61 -19.67 22.63
C LEU A 183 -19.07 -19.53 24.05
N ARG A 184 -19.47 -18.45 24.73
CA ARG A 184 -19.22 -18.30 26.17
C ARG A 184 -20.42 -18.82 26.95
N TYR A 185 -20.14 -19.43 28.10
CA TYR A 185 -21.18 -20.01 28.94
C TYR A 185 -22.05 -18.92 29.58
N ARG A 186 -21.41 -17.85 30.10
CA ARG A 186 -22.07 -16.69 30.69
C ARG A 186 -22.97 -15.93 29.71
N SER A 187 -24.08 -15.43 30.23
CA SER A 187 -24.97 -14.50 29.53
C SER A 187 -24.31 -13.13 29.36
N VAL A 188 -24.81 -12.33 28.42
CA VAL A 188 -24.33 -10.94 28.25
C VAL A 188 -24.61 -10.12 29.50
N LEU A 189 -25.70 -10.39 30.23
CA LEU A 189 -26.00 -9.72 31.50
C LEU A 189 -24.93 -9.98 32.57
N GLU A 190 -24.47 -11.23 32.70
CA GLU A 190 -23.40 -11.57 33.64
C GLU A 190 -22.07 -10.90 33.25
N GLU A 191 -21.77 -10.83 31.96
CA GLU A 191 -20.58 -10.13 31.45
C GLU A 191 -20.66 -8.61 31.70
N LEU A 192 -21.83 -7.99 31.50
CA LEU A 192 -22.06 -6.58 31.84
C LEU A 192 -21.84 -6.29 33.32
N ASN A 193 -22.33 -7.17 34.20
CA ASN A 193 -22.17 -7.03 35.64
C ASN A 193 -20.71 -7.15 36.11
N LEU A 194 -19.87 -7.89 35.36
CA LEU A 194 -18.43 -8.00 35.62
C LEU A 194 -17.64 -6.80 35.06
N GLN A 195 -18.13 -6.17 33.99
CA GLN A 195 -17.46 -5.06 33.29
C GLN A 195 -18.07 -3.68 33.57
N LYS A 196 -18.60 -3.45 34.79
CA LYS A 196 -19.31 -2.21 35.18
C LYS A 196 -18.60 -0.90 34.82
N GLN A 197 -17.27 -0.89 34.73
CA GLN A 197 -16.46 0.29 34.41
C GLN A 197 -16.15 0.48 32.91
N ASN A 198 -16.44 -0.50 32.04
CA ASN A 198 -16.03 -0.46 30.64
C ASN A 198 -16.97 -1.24 29.70
N ILE A 199 -18.24 -0.81 29.68
CA ILE A 199 -19.33 -1.47 28.94
C ILE A 199 -19.11 -1.42 27.41
N ASP A 200 -18.39 -0.42 26.91
CA ASP A 200 -18.11 -0.21 25.49
C ASP A 200 -17.30 -1.35 24.85
N ILE A 201 -16.61 -2.17 25.65
CA ILE A 201 -15.87 -3.35 25.17
C ILE A 201 -16.78 -4.34 24.43
N LEU A 202 -18.08 -4.36 24.76
CA LEU A 202 -19.05 -5.29 24.16
C LEU A 202 -19.58 -4.80 22.80
N ILE A 203 -19.44 -3.50 22.49
CA ILE A 203 -19.91 -2.93 21.23
C ILE A 203 -19.10 -3.52 20.06
N GLY A 204 -19.79 -3.89 19.00
CA GLY A 204 -19.21 -4.56 17.83
C GLY A 204 -18.98 -6.06 17.99
N GLN A 205 -19.14 -6.63 19.20
CA GLN A 205 -19.08 -8.07 19.41
C GLN A 205 -20.35 -8.78 18.90
N ILE A 206 -20.20 -10.05 18.53
CA ILE A 206 -21.31 -10.87 18.06
C ILE A 206 -21.87 -11.67 19.23
N VAL A 207 -23.17 -11.58 19.44
CA VAL A 207 -23.94 -12.36 20.42
C VAL A 207 -24.84 -13.37 19.72
N MET A 208 -25.20 -14.42 20.45
CA MET A 208 -26.21 -15.39 20.07
C MET A 208 -27.39 -15.34 21.03
N THR A 209 -28.61 -15.28 20.53
CA THR A 209 -29.83 -15.39 21.35
C THR A 209 -30.08 -16.84 21.75
N THR A 210 -30.44 -17.09 23.01
CA THR A 210 -30.60 -18.45 23.55
C THR A 210 -31.89 -19.13 23.09
N TYR A 211 -32.94 -18.36 22.80
CA TYR A 211 -34.29 -18.84 22.48
C TYR A 211 -34.51 -19.22 21.01
N ASN A 212 -33.82 -18.58 20.06
CA ASN A 212 -33.94 -18.88 18.63
C ASN A 212 -32.59 -19.09 17.91
N LYS A 213 -31.48 -19.08 18.66
CA LYS A 213 -30.10 -19.34 18.18
C LYS A 213 -29.69 -18.47 16.99
N LYS A 214 -30.16 -17.21 16.95
CA LYS A 214 -29.77 -16.22 15.95
C LYS A 214 -28.58 -15.39 16.43
N PHE A 215 -27.81 -14.89 15.48
CA PHE A 215 -26.60 -14.12 15.75
C PHE A 215 -26.80 -12.67 15.37
N TYR A 216 -26.34 -11.78 16.25
CA TYR A 216 -26.49 -10.34 16.10
C TYR A 216 -25.18 -9.66 16.48
N GLN A 217 -24.86 -8.56 15.81
CA GLN A 217 -23.75 -7.70 16.20
C GLN A 217 -24.31 -6.59 17.11
N ILE A 218 -23.71 -6.42 18.28
CA ILE A 218 -24.09 -5.34 19.20
C ILE A 218 -23.67 -4.01 18.58
N SER A 219 -24.62 -3.10 18.36
CA SER A 219 -24.36 -1.72 17.93
C SER A 219 -24.24 -0.75 19.12
N GLY A 220 -24.89 -1.07 20.23
CA GLY A 220 -24.89 -0.25 21.43
C GLY A 220 -25.63 -0.92 22.58
N ILE A 221 -25.65 -0.27 23.74
CA ILE A 221 -26.34 -0.74 24.94
C ILE A 221 -27.20 0.41 25.44
N ASP A 222 -28.50 0.15 25.59
CA ASP A 222 -29.47 1.12 26.09
C ASP A 222 -29.71 0.90 27.58
N VAL A 223 -29.23 1.86 28.39
CA VAL A 223 -29.40 1.84 29.84
C VAL A 223 -30.69 2.55 30.29
N GLN A 224 -31.35 3.29 29.40
CA GLN A 224 -32.60 3.99 29.70
C GLN A 224 -33.81 3.08 29.48
N MET A 225 -33.72 2.19 28.50
CA MET A 225 -34.74 1.17 28.25
C MET A 225 -34.50 -0.11 29.07
N ASN A 226 -35.58 -0.78 29.43
CA ASN A 226 -35.57 -2.05 30.16
C ASN A 226 -36.67 -2.99 29.63
N PRO A 227 -36.77 -4.23 30.10
CA PRO A 227 -37.80 -5.17 29.63
C PRO A 227 -39.26 -4.71 29.76
N LYS A 228 -39.57 -3.73 30.63
CA LYS A 228 -40.92 -3.11 30.74
C LYS A 228 -41.16 -2.01 29.71
N SER A 229 -40.12 -1.52 29.03
CA SER A 229 -40.27 -0.58 27.93
C SER A 229 -41.10 -1.20 26.79
N THR A 230 -41.84 -0.36 26.07
CA THR A 230 -42.72 -0.76 24.97
C THR A 230 -42.05 -0.60 23.61
N PHE A 231 -42.51 -1.39 22.64
CA PHE A 231 -42.20 -1.25 21.23
C PHE A 231 -43.46 -1.55 20.40
N LEU A 232 -43.51 -1.05 19.17
CA LEU A 232 -44.61 -1.34 18.24
C LEU A 232 -44.34 -2.68 17.52
N ASN A 233 -45.31 -3.58 17.56
CA ASN A 233 -45.25 -4.84 16.84
C ASN A 233 -45.52 -4.66 15.33
N GLU A 234 -45.49 -5.74 14.55
CA GLU A 234 -45.74 -5.72 13.09
C GLU A 234 -47.16 -5.25 12.73
N ASN A 235 -48.09 -5.29 13.68
CA ASN A 235 -49.48 -4.83 13.54
C ASN A 235 -49.68 -3.39 14.05
N GLY A 236 -48.62 -2.70 14.48
CA GLY A 236 -48.70 -1.35 15.04
C GLY A 236 -49.18 -1.27 16.50
N GLU A 237 -49.32 -2.39 17.20
CA GLU A 237 -49.76 -2.42 18.59
C GLU A 237 -48.56 -2.30 19.55
N ALA A 238 -48.72 -1.55 20.63
CA ALA A 238 -47.71 -1.43 21.67
C ALA A 238 -47.64 -2.71 22.51
N ASN A 239 -46.45 -3.30 22.63
CA ASN A 239 -46.19 -4.43 23.50
C ASN A 239 -44.89 -4.21 24.29
N THR A 240 -44.79 -4.74 25.52
CA THR A 240 -43.53 -4.68 26.28
C THR A 240 -42.59 -5.78 25.83
N PHE A 241 -41.27 -5.57 25.98
CA PHE A 241 -40.31 -6.65 25.68
C PHE A 241 -40.56 -7.89 26.54
N GLU A 242 -40.80 -7.70 27.84
CA GLU A 242 -41.10 -8.79 28.78
C GLU A 242 -42.30 -9.62 28.33
N ASN A 243 -43.42 -8.97 28.00
CA ASN A 243 -44.63 -9.67 27.55
C ASN A 243 -44.44 -10.34 26.18
N TYR A 244 -43.72 -9.70 25.26
CA TYR A 244 -43.38 -10.29 23.98
C TYR A 244 -42.58 -11.59 24.13
N TYR A 245 -41.52 -11.58 24.95
CA TYR A 245 -40.68 -12.77 25.14
C TYR A 245 -41.37 -13.87 25.95
N LYS A 246 -42.24 -13.51 26.90
CA LYS A 246 -43.10 -14.46 27.63
C LYS A 246 -44.09 -15.13 26.69
N THR A 247 -44.85 -14.34 25.92
CA THR A 247 -45.90 -14.86 25.02
C THR A 247 -45.32 -15.63 23.82
N LYS A 248 -44.24 -15.13 23.20
CA LYS A 248 -43.69 -15.73 21.97
C LYS A 248 -42.70 -16.86 22.21
N TYR A 249 -41.91 -16.80 23.29
CA TYR A 249 -40.80 -17.74 23.53
C TYR A 249 -40.85 -18.42 24.90
N ASN A 250 -41.90 -18.17 25.70
CA ASN A 250 -42.07 -18.68 27.05
C ASN A 250 -40.85 -18.43 27.94
N GLN A 251 -40.27 -17.22 27.85
CA GLN A 251 -39.11 -16.81 28.64
C GLN A 251 -39.51 -15.84 29.74
N ASN A 252 -39.09 -16.13 30.97
CA ASN A 252 -39.19 -15.19 32.10
C ASN A 252 -37.91 -14.35 32.17
N ILE A 253 -38.04 -13.03 32.24
CA ILE A 253 -36.94 -12.08 32.14
C ILE A 253 -36.91 -11.22 33.40
N ASN A 254 -35.71 -10.98 33.95
CA ASN A 254 -35.54 -9.98 35.00
C ASN A 254 -35.77 -8.57 34.43
N SER A 255 -36.76 -7.84 34.93
CA SER A 255 -37.12 -6.51 34.46
C SER A 255 -36.08 -5.41 34.77
N ASN A 256 -35.10 -5.66 35.64
CA ASN A 256 -34.07 -4.68 36.04
C ASN A 256 -32.75 -4.91 35.28
N GLN A 257 -32.81 -4.94 33.95
CA GLN A 257 -31.63 -5.04 33.09
C GLN A 257 -31.73 -4.06 31.90
N PRO A 258 -30.60 -3.58 31.36
CA PRO A 258 -30.59 -2.76 30.14
C PRO A 258 -31.00 -3.58 28.90
N LEU A 259 -31.14 -2.92 27.75
CA LEU A 259 -31.34 -3.58 26.45
C LEU A 259 -30.07 -3.49 25.58
N LEU A 260 -29.82 -4.49 24.74
CA LEU A 260 -28.76 -4.41 23.72
C LEU A 260 -29.36 -3.90 22.42
N LYS A 261 -28.73 -2.90 21.79
CA LYS A 261 -29.01 -2.49 20.41
C LYS A 261 -28.24 -3.38 19.45
N ALA A 262 -28.89 -3.83 18.38
CA ALA A 262 -28.26 -4.63 17.34
C ALA A 262 -28.78 -4.27 15.95
N ILE A 263 -27.91 -4.36 14.94
CA ILE A 263 -28.26 -4.05 13.55
C ILE A 263 -28.62 -5.32 12.78
N VAL A 264 -29.74 -5.27 12.04
CA VAL A 264 -30.17 -6.32 11.11
C VAL A 264 -30.21 -5.73 9.70
N ARG A 265 -29.51 -6.36 8.75
CA ARG A 265 -29.59 -6.02 7.33
C ARG A 265 -30.82 -6.67 6.69
N GLY A 266 -31.62 -5.88 5.97
CA GLY A 266 -32.72 -6.37 5.16
C GLY A 266 -32.26 -7.39 4.10
N ARG A 267 -33.14 -8.34 3.75
CA ARG A 267 -32.84 -9.36 2.71
C ARG A 267 -32.96 -8.83 1.28
N ARG A 268 -33.59 -7.67 1.06
CA ARG A 268 -33.85 -7.08 -0.26
C ARG A 268 -33.45 -5.60 -0.31
N ASP A 269 -33.83 -4.81 0.71
CA ASP A 269 -33.33 -3.45 0.87
C ASP A 269 -32.05 -3.44 1.70
N GLN A 270 -31.05 -2.69 1.26
CA GLN A 270 -29.80 -2.47 1.99
C GLN A 270 -30.00 -1.62 3.27
N ASN A 271 -31.25 -1.32 3.64
CA ASN A 271 -31.60 -0.58 4.85
C ASN A 271 -31.27 -1.42 6.10
N GLU A 272 -30.48 -0.83 6.98
CA GLU A 272 -30.12 -1.38 8.28
C GLU A 272 -31.23 -1.04 9.28
N LYS A 273 -31.87 -2.07 9.85
CA LYS A 273 -32.89 -1.92 10.89
C LYS A 273 -32.27 -2.21 12.26
N GLU A 274 -32.39 -1.27 13.18
CA GLU A 274 -31.99 -1.47 14.58
C GLU A 274 -33.06 -2.27 15.33
N ILE A 275 -32.63 -3.21 16.15
CA ILE A 275 -33.47 -4.03 17.03
C ILE A 275 -32.91 -4.03 18.45
N PHE A 276 -33.77 -4.34 19.41
CA PHE A 276 -33.41 -4.47 20.82
C PHE A 276 -33.44 -5.93 21.27
N LEU A 277 -32.41 -6.34 22.03
CA LEU A 277 -32.24 -7.70 22.57
C LEU A 277 -32.11 -7.66 24.10
N ILE A 278 -32.51 -8.74 24.75
CA ILE A 278 -32.44 -8.90 26.20
C ILE A 278 -31.09 -9.52 26.58
N PRO A 279 -30.22 -8.83 27.36
CA PRO A 279 -28.89 -9.34 27.72
C PRO A 279 -28.89 -10.72 28.40
N SER A 280 -29.86 -11.00 29.29
CA SER A 280 -29.96 -12.29 29.98
C SER A 280 -30.31 -13.46 29.05
N LEU A 281 -30.86 -13.16 27.86
CA LEU A 281 -31.20 -14.14 26.84
C LEU A 281 -30.18 -14.18 25.68
N CYS A 282 -29.00 -13.57 25.88
CA CYS A 282 -27.92 -13.53 24.90
C CYS A 282 -26.66 -14.15 25.49
N GLN A 283 -25.88 -14.83 24.65
CA GLN A 283 -24.56 -15.36 24.96
C GLN A 283 -23.49 -14.75 24.05
N MET A 284 -22.32 -14.46 24.62
CA MET A 284 -21.19 -13.94 23.86
C MET A 284 -20.58 -15.04 22.97
N THR A 285 -20.06 -14.65 21.80
CA THR A 285 -19.42 -15.60 20.88
C THR A 285 -17.92 -15.33 20.74
N GLY A 286 -17.17 -16.39 20.45
CA GLY A 286 -15.72 -16.32 20.24
C GLY A 286 -14.89 -16.14 21.52
N LEU A 287 -13.57 -16.15 21.32
CA LEU A 287 -12.57 -16.03 22.37
C LEU A 287 -12.25 -14.57 22.67
N THR A 288 -12.11 -14.20 23.95
CA THR A 288 -11.55 -12.90 24.34
C THR A 288 -10.05 -12.84 24.01
N ASP A 289 -9.48 -11.65 23.94
CA ASP A 289 -8.03 -11.50 23.75
C ASP A 289 -7.22 -12.06 24.94
N GLU A 290 -7.77 -12.02 26.15
CA GLU A 290 -7.16 -12.66 27.32
C GLU A 290 -7.03 -14.18 27.11
N MET A 291 -8.11 -14.83 26.68
CA MET A 291 -8.15 -16.28 26.43
C MET A 291 -7.24 -16.67 25.26
N ARG A 292 -7.16 -15.84 24.21
CA ARG A 292 -6.23 -16.06 23.09
C ARG A 292 -4.77 -15.97 23.51
N ASN A 293 -4.46 -15.19 24.55
CA ASN A 293 -3.10 -15.04 25.07
C ASN A 293 -2.77 -16.08 26.16
N ASP A 294 -3.77 -16.78 26.72
CA ASP A 294 -3.56 -17.93 27.62
C ASP A 294 -3.20 -19.18 26.80
N PHE A 295 -1.94 -19.60 26.94
CA PHE A 295 -1.40 -20.75 26.24
C PHE A 295 -2.07 -22.08 26.65
N ILE A 296 -2.40 -22.24 27.94
CA ILE A 296 -3.00 -23.48 28.46
C ILE A 296 -4.43 -23.60 27.92
N ALA A 297 -5.21 -22.51 28.01
CA ALA A 297 -6.55 -22.45 27.44
C ALA A 297 -6.52 -22.76 25.92
N MET A 298 -5.65 -22.09 25.17
CA MET A 298 -5.54 -22.30 23.72
C MET A 298 -5.09 -23.71 23.35
N LYS A 299 -4.24 -24.35 24.17
CA LYS A 299 -3.85 -25.75 23.97
C LYS A 299 -5.07 -26.69 24.08
N LYS A 300 -5.82 -26.62 25.18
CA LYS A 300 -7.05 -27.40 25.40
C LYS A 300 -8.09 -27.16 24.29
N ILE A 301 -8.29 -25.91 23.87
CA ILE A 301 -9.21 -25.55 22.77
C ILE A 301 -8.73 -26.14 21.44
N SER A 302 -7.42 -26.13 21.17
CA SER A 302 -6.85 -26.63 19.92
C SER A 302 -6.95 -28.14 19.76
N GLU A 303 -6.88 -28.91 20.86
CA GLU A 303 -7.04 -30.36 20.86
C GLU A 303 -8.43 -30.76 20.32
N ILE A 304 -9.45 -29.96 20.62
CA ILE A 304 -10.82 -30.16 20.13
C ILE A 304 -11.00 -29.58 18.72
N THR A 305 -10.57 -28.33 18.50
CA THR A 305 -10.91 -27.55 17.30
C THR A 305 -9.98 -27.79 16.10
N LYS A 306 -8.88 -28.54 16.29
CA LYS A 306 -7.94 -28.91 15.22
C LYS A 306 -7.85 -30.44 15.07
N PRO A 307 -8.93 -31.12 14.62
CA PRO A 307 -8.91 -32.56 14.38
C PRO A 307 -7.85 -32.94 13.34
N SER A 308 -7.32 -34.16 13.50
CA SER A 308 -6.40 -34.81 12.55
C SER A 308 -7.09 -35.08 11.21
N ALA A 309 -6.29 -35.30 10.17
CA ALA A 309 -6.77 -35.60 8.81
C ALA A 309 -7.80 -36.74 8.81
N ASP A 310 -7.47 -37.82 9.51
CA ASP A 310 -8.30 -38.99 9.69
C ASP A 310 -9.63 -38.74 10.41
N VAL A 311 -9.63 -37.98 11.51
CA VAL A 311 -10.87 -37.62 12.22
C VAL A 311 -11.77 -36.75 11.33
N ARG A 312 -11.19 -35.83 10.55
CA ARG A 312 -11.96 -34.99 9.62
C ARG A 312 -12.64 -35.80 8.52
N MET A 313 -11.88 -36.69 7.87
CA MET A 313 -12.39 -37.52 6.79
C MET A 313 -13.52 -38.43 7.29
N ARG A 314 -13.34 -39.09 8.45
CA ARG A 314 -14.37 -39.91 9.07
C ARG A 314 -15.63 -39.11 9.44
N THR A 315 -15.46 -37.91 10.03
CA THR A 315 -16.59 -37.03 10.35
C THR A 315 -17.42 -36.67 9.11
N ALA A 316 -16.77 -36.40 7.97
CA ALA A 316 -17.47 -36.13 6.72
C ALA A 316 -18.24 -37.36 6.21
N GLN A 317 -17.61 -38.53 6.22
CA GLN A 317 -18.23 -39.80 5.80
C GLN A 317 -19.42 -40.19 6.71
N ASP A 318 -19.28 -40.03 8.02
CA ASP A 318 -20.34 -40.30 8.99
C ASP A 318 -21.52 -39.34 8.81
N PHE A 319 -21.23 -38.06 8.52
CA PHE A 319 -22.26 -37.08 8.21
C PHE A 319 -23.00 -37.40 6.91
N ILE A 320 -22.31 -37.86 5.86
CA ILE A 320 -22.95 -38.31 4.62
C ILE A 320 -23.82 -39.53 4.87
N LYS A 321 -23.32 -40.52 5.62
CA LYS A 321 -24.11 -41.71 5.99
C LYS A 321 -25.39 -41.30 6.71
N GLN A 322 -25.29 -40.40 7.69
CA GLN A 322 -26.46 -39.85 8.39
C GLN A 322 -27.43 -39.15 7.43
N LEU A 323 -26.93 -38.38 6.46
CA LEU A 323 -27.76 -37.73 5.44
C LEU A 323 -28.48 -38.74 4.54
N GLN A 324 -27.84 -39.85 4.18
CA GLN A 324 -28.42 -40.89 3.34
C GLN A 324 -29.48 -41.71 4.09
N ASP A 325 -29.23 -42.04 5.36
CA ASP A 325 -30.12 -42.83 6.20
C ASP A 325 -31.36 -42.03 6.71
N THR A 326 -31.43 -40.73 6.38
CA THR A 326 -32.48 -39.79 6.80
C THR A 326 -33.84 -40.14 6.16
N LYS A 327 -34.81 -40.58 6.97
CA LYS A 327 -36.19 -40.86 6.55
C LYS A 327 -37.17 -39.80 7.04
N ILE A 328 -37.98 -39.22 6.15
CA ILE A 328 -39.07 -38.30 6.50
C ILE A 328 -40.38 -39.08 6.62
N ILE A 329 -41.13 -38.79 7.69
CA ILE A 329 -42.47 -39.31 7.92
C ILE A 329 -43.46 -38.44 7.16
N ASN A 330 -44.20 -39.03 6.24
CA ASN A 330 -45.33 -38.37 5.62
C ASN A 330 -46.50 -38.36 6.62
N LYS A 331 -46.92 -37.15 7.04
CA LYS A 331 -47.95 -36.97 8.07
C LYS A 331 -49.34 -37.48 7.67
N LYS A 332 -49.61 -37.70 6.38
CA LYS A 332 -50.92 -38.18 5.90
C LYS A 332 -51.07 -39.70 5.93
N ASP A 333 -50.00 -40.45 5.66
CA ASP A 333 -50.05 -41.92 5.53
C ASP A 333 -49.09 -42.65 6.50
N ASN A 334 -48.41 -41.90 7.37
CA ASN A 334 -47.39 -42.38 8.31
C ASN A 334 -46.23 -43.17 7.66
N SER A 335 -46.09 -43.10 6.32
CA SER A 335 -45.03 -43.78 5.60
C SER A 335 -43.69 -43.07 5.78
N GLN A 336 -42.62 -43.85 5.89
CA GLN A 336 -41.26 -43.35 5.98
C GLN A 336 -40.62 -43.39 4.58
N LYS A 337 -40.15 -42.25 4.08
CA LYS A 337 -39.43 -42.17 2.81
C LYS A 337 -38.10 -41.46 2.98
N GLU A 338 -37.07 -41.96 2.32
CA GLU A 338 -35.75 -41.33 2.26
C GLU A 338 -35.84 -40.06 1.41
N LEU A 339 -35.67 -38.88 2.02
CA LEU A 339 -35.92 -37.60 1.34
C LEU A 339 -34.98 -37.38 0.14
N LEU A 340 -33.69 -37.68 0.30
CA LEU A 340 -32.72 -37.51 -0.79
C LEU A 340 -33.08 -38.43 -1.97
N ASN A 341 -33.43 -39.67 -1.68
CA ASN A 341 -33.86 -40.64 -2.68
C ASN A 341 -35.18 -40.24 -3.37
N GLU A 342 -36.12 -39.60 -2.65
CA GLU A 342 -37.36 -39.05 -3.23
C GLU A 342 -37.07 -37.94 -4.25
N TRP A 343 -36.09 -37.07 -3.96
CA TRP A 343 -35.63 -36.02 -4.88
C TRP A 343 -34.63 -36.53 -5.93
N GLY A 344 -34.40 -37.84 -6.00
CA GLY A 344 -33.48 -38.46 -6.95
C GLY A 344 -32.01 -38.09 -6.73
N LEU A 345 -31.62 -37.74 -5.50
CA LEU A 345 -30.25 -37.32 -5.17
C LEU A 345 -29.46 -38.44 -4.52
N GLU A 346 -28.25 -38.65 -5.03
CA GLU A 346 -27.26 -39.58 -4.48
C GLU A 346 -25.96 -38.83 -4.19
N ILE A 347 -25.40 -39.06 -3.00
CA ILE A 347 -24.11 -38.49 -2.58
C ILE A 347 -23.15 -39.64 -2.38
N LYS A 348 -22.00 -39.61 -3.06
CA LYS A 348 -20.98 -40.65 -2.85
C LYS A 348 -20.34 -40.49 -1.48
N LYS A 349 -20.38 -41.57 -0.68
CA LYS A 349 -19.73 -41.64 0.63
C LYS A 349 -18.21 -41.48 0.52
N ASP A 350 -17.60 -42.11 -0.49
CA ASP A 350 -16.17 -41.99 -0.71
C ASP A 350 -15.81 -40.61 -1.25
N CYS A 351 -14.68 -40.10 -0.76
CA CYS A 351 -14.15 -38.83 -1.22
C CYS A 351 -13.52 -38.96 -2.60
N VAL A 352 -13.51 -37.85 -3.34
CA VAL A 352 -12.85 -37.77 -4.65
C VAL A 352 -11.34 -37.95 -4.45
N GLN A 353 -10.77 -38.88 -5.21
CA GLN A 353 -9.33 -39.09 -5.33
C GLN A 353 -8.80 -38.32 -6.54
N ILE A 354 -7.62 -37.73 -6.39
CA ILE A 354 -6.99 -36.92 -7.43
C ILE A 354 -5.50 -37.20 -7.50
N GLN A 355 -4.96 -37.10 -8.71
CA GLN A 355 -3.52 -37.03 -8.92
C GLN A 355 -3.03 -35.61 -8.60
N ALA A 356 -1.94 -35.56 -7.84
CA ALA A 356 -1.18 -34.37 -7.50
C ALA A 356 0.31 -34.68 -7.61
N TYR A 357 1.16 -33.69 -7.36
CA TYR A 357 2.60 -33.90 -7.35
C TYR A 357 3.30 -33.07 -6.28
N LYS A 358 4.49 -33.50 -5.89
CA LYS A 358 5.36 -32.81 -4.93
C LYS A 358 6.50 -32.12 -5.65
N LEU A 359 6.64 -30.83 -5.36
CA LEU A 359 7.81 -30.04 -5.72
C LEU A 359 8.97 -30.32 -4.76
N ASP A 360 10.17 -30.41 -5.32
CA ASP A 360 11.40 -30.49 -4.53
C ASP A 360 11.74 -29.11 -3.94
N PRO A 361 11.89 -28.98 -2.60
CA PRO A 361 12.34 -27.74 -1.99
C PRO A 361 13.81 -27.40 -2.31
N GLY A 362 14.62 -28.35 -2.80
CA GLY A 362 16.04 -28.14 -3.10
C GLY A 362 16.90 -27.96 -1.84
N ASN A 363 17.96 -27.16 -1.94
CA ASN A 363 18.89 -26.91 -0.85
C ASN A 363 18.78 -25.48 -0.30
N MET A 364 18.92 -25.38 1.02
CA MET A 364 19.21 -24.13 1.71
C MET A 364 20.72 -23.90 1.70
N LEU A 365 21.12 -22.73 1.19
CA LEU A 365 22.51 -22.32 1.05
C LEU A 365 22.90 -21.48 2.28
N MET A 366 23.92 -21.94 2.98
CA MET A 366 24.51 -21.31 4.17
C MET A 366 25.92 -20.76 3.84
N GLY A 367 26.56 -20.10 4.80
CA GLY A 367 27.96 -19.66 4.66
C GLY A 367 28.92 -20.86 4.61
N GLY A 368 30.16 -20.62 4.17
CA GLY A 368 31.17 -21.67 4.06
C GLY A 368 30.81 -22.77 3.05
N GLU A 369 30.04 -22.42 2.01
CA GLU A 369 29.55 -23.32 0.95
C GLU A 369 28.65 -24.47 1.42
N LEU A 370 28.20 -24.44 2.68
CA LEU A 370 27.33 -25.47 3.23
C LEU A 370 25.95 -25.47 2.53
N ARG A 371 25.52 -26.66 2.11
CA ARG A 371 24.21 -26.91 1.48
C ARG A 371 23.39 -27.88 2.34
N LEU A 372 22.24 -27.43 2.81
CA LEU A 372 21.32 -28.24 3.61
C LEU A 372 20.17 -28.74 2.73
N ASN A 373 20.04 -30.06 2.58
CA ASN A 373 18.96 -30.66 1.80
C ASN A 373 17.61 -30.53 2.54
N LEU A 374 16.70 -29.74 1.97
CA LEU A 374 15.38 -29.46 2.55
C LEU A 374 14.36 -30.57 2.29
N GLY A 375 14.65 -31.48 1.35
CA GLY A 375 13.81 -32.62 1.03
C GLY A 375 13.98 -33.80 2.00
N ASP A 376 15.09 -33.85 2.74
CA ASP A 376 15.39 -34.92 3.70
C ASP A 376 14.60 -34.71 5.02
N SER A 377 13.84 -35.74 5.40
CA SER A 377 13.01 -35.75 6.61
C SER A 377 13.82 -35.87 7.91
N LYS A 378 15.09 -36.28 7.83
CA LYS A 378 16.01 -36.35 8.98
C LYS A 378 16.69 -35.02 9.30
N THR A 379 16.60 -34.03 8.42
CA THR A 379 17.21 -32.71 8.56
C THR A 379 16.60 -31.93 9.74
N ASN A 380 17.35 -31.81 10.83
CA ASN A 380 17.00 -30.91 11.93
C ASN A 380 17.51 -29.49 11.63
N LEU A 381 16.71 -28.73 10.89
CA LEU A 381 17.05 -27.37 10.47
C LEU A 381 17.38 -26.45 11.65
N ASP A 382 16.63 -26.54 12.76
CA ASP A 382 16.87 -25.68 13.93
C ASP A 382 18.27 -25.84 14.52
N ARG A 383 18.87 -27.04 14.41
CA ARG A 383 20.26 -27.31 14.81
C ARG A 383 21.25 -26.98 13.69
N GLN A 384 20.97 -27.41 12.46
CA GLN A 384 21.91 -27.30 11.35
C GLN A 384 22.08 -25.88 10.81
N THR A 385 21.12 -24.98 11.04
CA THR A 385 21.26 -23.56 10.68
C THR A 385 22.05 -22.76 11.74
N GLN A 386 22.50 -23.39 12.84
CA GLN A 386 23.35 -22.75 13.86
C GLN A 386 24.81 -22.82 13.43
N THR A 387 25.12 -22.16 12.33
CA THR A 387 26.42 -22.13 11.69
C THR A 387 26.55 -20.83 10.89
N GLN A 388 27.63 -20.66 10.14
CA GLN A 388 27.89 -19.46 9.36
C GLN A 388 26.71 -19.13 8.44
N MET A 389 26.20 -17.90 8.54
CA MET A 389 25.12 -17.40 7.68
C MET A 389 25.61 -17.14 6.27
N TYR A 390 24.72 -17.22 5.29
CA TYR A 390 25.07 -17.10 3.87
C TYR A 390 25.80 -15.80 3.53
N GLN A 391 25.33 -14.67 4.06
CA GLN A 391 26.01 -13.40 3.94
C GLN A 391 25.83 -12.57 5.21
N THR A 392 26.93 -12.06 5.75
CA THR A 392 26.97 -11.12 6.87
C THR A 392 27.53 -9.77 6.39
N PRO A 393 27.16 -8.64 7.02
CA PRO A 393 27.77 -7.36 6.72
C PRO A 393 29.27 -7.37 7.01
N THR A 394 30.05 -6.68 6.17
CA THR A 394 31.50 -6.52 6.35
C THR A 394 31.84 -5.35 7.29
N GLN A 395 30.94 -4.36 7.40
CA GLN A 395 31.11 -3.22 8.28
C GLN A 395 31.09 -3.62 9.76
N LYS A 396 31.93 -2.98 10.58
CA LYS A 396 31.89 -3.15 12.03
C LYS A 396 30.58 -2.59 12.60
N LEU A 397 30.00 -3.30 13.57
CA LEU A 397 28.68 -3.03 14.13
C LEU A 397 28.77 -2.67 15.61
N LEU A 398 28.25 -1.51 15.99
CA LEU A 398 28.08 -1.09 17.37
C LEU A 398 26.63 -1.37 17.84
N LEU A 399 26.50 -2.13 18.92
CA LEU A 399 25.22 -2.44 19.54
C LEU A 399 24.97 -1.53 20.75
N GLY A 400 23.78 -0.95 20.84
CA GLY A 400 23.31 -0.27 22.05
C GLY A 400 22.35 -1.19 22.82
N ILE A 401 22.64 -1.45 24.10
CA ILE A 401 21.85 -2.34 24.96
C ILE A 401 21.32 -1.55 26.15
N ILE A 402 20.01 -1.58 26.37
CA ILE A 402 19.35 -0.97 27.53
C ILE A 402 18.67 -2.07 28.35
N TYR A 403 18.92 -2.10 29.65
CA TYR A 403 18.31 -3.08 30.57
C TYR A 403 17.87 -2.44 31.89
N ASN A 404 16.84 -3.00 32.52
CA ASN A 404 16.36 -2.55 33.83
C ASN A 404 17.29 -3.07 34.95
N VAL A 405 17.83 -2.18 35.79
CA VAL A 405 18.80 -2.56 36.84
C VAL A 405 18.17 -3.45 37.92
N ASN A 406 16.91 -3.24 38.27
CA ASN A 406 16.27 -3.91 39.40
C ASN A 406 15.93 -5.39 39.10
N SER A 407 15.85 -5.76 37.82
CA SER A 407 15.35 -7.09 37.40
C SER A 407 16.16 -7.74 36.27
N GLY A 408 16.86 -6.94 35.48
CA GLY A 408 17.53 -7.37 34.25
C GLY A 408 19.01 -7.74 34.39
N VAL A 409 19.67 -7.54 35.54
CA VAL A 409 21.13 -7.80 35.69
C VAL A 409 21.49 -9.26 35.37
N SER A 410 20.80 -10.23 35.98
CA SER A 410 21.04 -11.66 35.72
C SER A 410 20.75 -12.04 34.26
N ALA A 411 19.67 -11.48 33.69
CA ALA A 411 19.30 -11.71 32.30
C ALA A 411 20.34 -11.10 31.33
N MET A 412 20.89 -9.94 31.66
CA MET A 412 21.92 -9.25 30.87
C MET A 412 23.23 -10.04 30.84
N ASN A 413 23.71 -10.49 32.00
CA ASN A 413 24.91 -11.32 32.09
C ASN A 413 24.74 -12.63 31.29
N SER A 414 23.61 -13.29 31.47
CA SER A 414 23.25 -14.52 30.73
C SER A 414 23.17 -14.26 29.22
N PHE A 415 22.63 -13.11 28.81
CA PHE A 415 22.56 -12.73 27.40
C PHE A 415 23.94 -12.51 26.79
N ILE A 416 24.82 -11.70 27.41
CA ILE A 416 26.15 -11.40 26.88
C ILE A 416 26.98 -12.68 26.72
N GLN A 417 27.01 -13.52 27.75
CA GLN A 417 27.75 -14.79 27.69
C GLN A 417 27.28 -15.66 26.52
N ASN A 418 25.97 -15.80 26.34
CA ASN A 418 25.42 -16.57 25.23
C ASN A 418 25.61 -15.83 23.89
N PHE A 419 25.63 -14.51 23.86
CA PHE A 419 25.84 -13.72 22.65
C PHE A 419 27.26 -13.92 22.11
N ASP A 420 28.27 -13.88 22.97
CA ASP A 420 29.66 -14.10 22.58
C ASP A 420 29.91 -15.51 22.04
N LEU A 421 29.40 -16.52 22.75
CA LEU A 421 29.45 -17.90 22.27
C LEU A 421 28.72 -18.05 20.92
N ALA A 422 27.62 -17.34 20.69
CA ALA A 422 26.83 -17.47 19.47
C ALA A 422 27.51 -16.77 18.30
N ARG A 423 28.08 -15.59 18.54
CA ARG A 423 28.94 -14.88 17.60
C ARG A 423 30.05 -15.78 17.07
N GLN A 424 30.74 -16.52 17.95
CA GLN A 424 31.82 -17.43 17.57
C GLN A 424 31.32 -18.61 16.72
N GLU A 425 30.25 -19.29 17.14
CA GLU A 425 29.67 -20.41 16.38
C GLU A 425 29.17 -20.00 14.99
N PHE A 426 28.58 -18.82 14.86
CA PHE A 426 28.13 -18.26 13.59
C PHE A 426 29.26 -17.61 12.78
N GLN A 427 30.49 -17.54 13.31
CA GLN A 427 31.62 -16.79 12.74
C GLN A 427 31.24 -15.36 12.37
N PHE A 428 30.47 -14.70 13.24
CA PHE A 428 29.89 -13.38 12.98
C PHE A 428 30.71 -12.26 13.65
N ASP A 429 32.00 -12.18 13.33
CA ASP A 429 32.99 -11.31 14.02
C ASP A 429 33.07 -9.87 13.50
N VAL A 430 31.90 -9.23 13.44
CA VAL A 430 31.77 -7.82 13.02
C VAL A 430 31.42 -6.87 14.17
N PHE A 431 31.10 -7.40 15.35
CA PHE A 431 30.65 -6.58 16.48
C PHE A 431 31.81 -5.86 17.17
N LEU A 432 31.63 -4.58 17.44
CA LEU A 432 32.40 -3.81 18.41
C LEU A 432 31.88 -4.09 19.82
N GLN A 433 32.62 -3.65 20.84
CA GLN A 433 32.17 -3.74 22.23
C GLN A 433 30.80 -3.05 22.38
N PRO A 434 29.75 -3.76 22.83
CA PRO A 434 28.43 -3.17 22.97
C PRO A 434 28.41 -2.04 24.01
N LEU A 435 27.71 -0.95 23.71
CA LEU A 435 27.40 0.09 24.68
C LEU A 435 26.20 -0.34 25.52
N VAL A 436 26.42 -0.51 26.83
CA VAL A 436 25.41 -1.01 27.76
C VAL A 436 25.00 0.10 28.72
N ILE A 437 23.73 0.51 28.67
CA ILE A 437 23.16 1.53 29.54
C ILE A 437 22.13 0.93 30.51
N LYS A 438 22.24 1.37 31.76
CA LYS A 438 21.37 1.02 32.87
C LYS A 438 20.13 1.89 32.90
N MET A 439 18.96 1.27 32.95
CA MET A 439 17.67 1.92 33.17
C MET A 439 17.18 1.66 34.59
N TYR A 440 16.84 2.72 35.31
CA TYR A 440 16.43 2.67 36.72
C TYR A 440 14.91 2.71 36.86
N GLN A 441 14.21 3.40 35.95
CA GLN A 441 12.75 3.48 35.96
C GLN A 441 12.16 3.12 34.59
N ASP A 442 11.07 2.33 34.61
CA ASP A 442 10.36 1.92 33.39
C ASP A 442 9.41 3.04 32.91
N ARG A 443 9.97 4.18 32.50
CA ARG A 443 9.24 5.35 31.96
C ARG A 443 9.75 5.73 30.57
N GLU A 444 8.85 6.23 29.72
CA GLU A 444 9.22 6.65 28.35
C GLU A 444 10.23 7.82 28.35
N GLU A 445 10.07 8.79 29.24
CA GLU A 445 10.99 9.93 29.40
C GLU A 445 12.43 9.48 29.68
N GLU A 446 12.60 8.51 30.57
CA GLU A 446 13.92 7.96 30.88
C GLU A 446 14.49 7.23 29.66
N LEU A 447 13.69 6.40 29.00
CA LEU A 447 14.11 5.69 27.78
C LEU A 447 14.61 6.65 26.68
N GLU A 448 13.93 7.77 26.46
CA GLU A 448 14.35 8.77 25.49
C GLU A 448 15.69 9.42 25.86
N ARG A 449 15.86 9.80 27.14
CA ARG A 449 17.12 10.35 27.66
C ARG A 449 18.28 9.37 27.49
N LEU A 450 18.07 8.08 27.83
CA LEU A 450 19.10 7.05 27.69
C LEU A 450 19.49 6.80 26.23
N LEU A 451 18.53 6.85 25.32
CA LEU A 451 18.81 6.75 23.87
C LEU A 451 19.61 7.94 23.35
N GLN A 452 19.33 9.17 23.82
CA GLN A 452 20.16 10.34 23.49
C GLN A 452 21.59 10.19 24.00
N GLY A 453 21.76 9.66 25.23
CA GLY A 453 23.07 9.34 25.80
C GLY A 453 23.84 8.33 24.94
N LEU A 454 23.21 7.20 24.56
CA LEU A 454 23.80 6.22 23.65
C LEU A 454 24.26 6.83 22.33
N LYS A 455 23.48 7.76 21.78
CA LYS A 455 23.84 8.44 20.54
C LYS A 455 25.08 9.32 20.72
N ALA A 456 25.12 10.14 21.76
CA ALA A 456 26.27 11.00 22.05
C ALA A 456 27.55 10.19 22.29
N GLU A 457 27.45 9.05 22.98
CA GLU A 457 28.57 8.16 23.22
C GLU A 457 29.03 7.43 21.94
N ALA A 458 28.11 7.03 21.05
CA ALA A 458 28.49 6.50 19.75
C ALA A 458 29.18 7.56 18.87
N ASP A 459 28.63 8.78 18.85
CA ASP A 459 29.16 9.91 18.08
C ASP A 459 30.57 10.29 18.56
N SER A 460 30.85 10.24 19.88
CA SER A 460 32.19 10.52 20.43
C SER A 460 33.25 9.49 20.02
N MET A 461 32.83 8.26 19.71
CA MET A 461 33.69 7.21 19.14
C MET A 461 33.76 7.24 17.61
N ASN A 462 33.24 8.29 16.96
CA ASN A 462 33.11 8.39 15.51
C ASN A 462 32.39 7.17 14.89
N ASN A 463 31.35 6.70 15.57
CA ASN A 463 30.59 5.52 15.18
C ASN A 463 29.08 5.79 15.29
N LYS A 464 28.26 4.85 14.79
CA LYS A 464 26.80 4.93 14.92
C LYS A 464 26.27 3.64 15.51
N ILE A 465 25.23 3.74 16.34
CA ILE A 465 24.52 2.55 16.82
C ILE A 465 23.79 1.88 15.64
N ASN A 466 24.24 0.70 15.24
CA ASN A 466 23.65 -0.04 14.11
C ASN A 466 22.43 -0.87 14.54
N PHE A 467 22.32 -1.20 15.84
CA PHE A 467 21.21 -1.98 16.36
C PHE A 467 20.97 -1.76 17.85
N LEU A 468 19.70 -1.68 18.25
CA LEU A 468 19.27 -1.51 19.65
C LEU A 468 18.68 -2.79 20.25
N LEU A 469 19.11 -3.14 21.46
CA LEU A 469 18.58 -4.25 22.26
C LEU A 469 17.97 -3.71 23.55
N PHE A 470 16.72 -4.08 23.82
CA PHE A 470 16.02 -3.70 25.05
C PHE A 470 15.70 -4.95 25.85
N LEU A 471 16.24 -5.06 27.06
CA LEU A 471 15.86 -6.08 28.04
C LEU A 471 14.84 -5.45 28.99
N LEU A 472 13.60 -5.93 28.93
CA LEU A 472 12.48 -5.38 29.70
C LEU A 472 11.90 -6.41 30.69
N PRO A 473 11.48 -5.95 31.88
CA PRO A 473 10.73 -6.79 32.81
C PRO A 473 9.29 -7.04 32.32
N GLY A 474 8.65 -8.06 32.91
CA GLY A 474 7.23 -8.36 32.71
C GLY A 474 6.96 -9.56 31.82
N GLN A 475 5.82 -9.52 31.11
CA GLN A 475 5.35 -10.59 30.22
C GLN A 475 5.22 -10.09 28.77
N LYS A 476 5.35 -11.00 27.80
CA LYS A 476 5.18 -10.70 26.38
C LYS A 476 3.84 -9.98 26.14
N LYS A 477 3.86 -8.88 25.37
CA LYS A 477 2.71 -7.97 25.10
C LYS A 477 2.17 -7.15 26.28
N LYS A 478 2.55 -7.47 27.53
CA LYS A 478 2.15 -6.73 28.75
C LYS A 478 3.25 -5.84 29.31
N ALA A 479 4.48 -6.00 28.83
CA ALA A 479 5.60 -5.16 29.25
C ALA A 479 5.34 -3.69 28.91
N ARG A 480 5.40 -2.83 29.94
CA ARG A 480 4.99 -1.42 29.91
C ARG A 480 5.63 -0.64 28.77
N LEU A 481 6.95 -0.77 28.62
CA LEU A 481 7.72 -0.04 27.61
C LEU A 481 7.84 -0.75 26.26
N TYR A 482 7.24 -1.94 26.06
CA TYR A 482 7.44 -2.72 24.82
C TYR A 482 7.12 -1.90 23.56
N LYS A 483 5.95 -1.23 23.58
CA LYS A 483 5.51 -0.38 22.46
C LYS A 483 6.37 0.87 22.34
N ALA A 484 6.69 1.50 23.47
CA ALA A 484 7.53 2.69 23.55
C ALA A 484 8.91 2.45 22.92
N CYS A 485 9.60 1.36 23.29
CA CYS A 485 10.89 0.98 22.72
C CYS A 485 10.83 0.87 21.20
N LYS A 486 9.79 0.22 20.65
CA LYS A 486 9.61 0.08 19.20
C LYS A 486 9.32 1.41 18.51
N ARG A 487 8.40 2.20 19.06
CA ARG A 487 8.01 3.50 18.52
C ARG A 487 9.18 4.50 18.54
N ILE A 488 9.85 4.66 19.69
CA ILE A 488 10.94 5.63 19.89
C ILE A 488 12.19 5.23 19.11
N SER A 489 12.59 3.95 19.14
CA SER A 489 13.78 3.49 18.38
C SER A 489 13.66 3.75 16.88
N MET A 490 12.47 3.58 16.31
CA MET A 490 12.26 3.83 14.88
C MET A 490 11.96 5.29 14.56
N ALA A 491 11.05 5.95 15.28
CA ALA A 491 10.57 7.29 14.93
C ALA A 491 11.49 8.43 15.37
N LYS A 492 12.20 8.27 16.50
CA LYS A 492 13.08 9.31 17.06
C LYS A 492 14.56 8.99 16.88
N PHE A 493 14.96 7.73 17.06
CA PHE A 493 16.37 7.33 16.99
C PHE A 493 16.79 6.88 15.59
N GLY A 494 15.89 6.31 14.78
CA GLY A 494 16.18 5.86 13.41
C GLY A 494 17.01 4.56 13.34
N CYS A 495 16.87 3.66 14.32
CA CYS A 495 17.63 2.41 14.37
C CYS A 495 16.73 1.18 14.55
N ALA A 496 17.10 0.08 13.89
CA ALA A 496 16.44 -1.19 14.08
C ALA A 496 16.63 -1.68 15.52
N SER A 497 15.58 -2.30 16.08
CA SER A 497 15.62 -2.75 17.47
C SER A 497 15.12 -4.17 17.67
N GLN A 498 15.46 -4.75 18.82
CA GLN A 498 14.91 -5.99 19.33
C GLN A 498 14.60 -5.86 20.82
N VAL A 499 13.40 -6.28 21.22
CA VAL A 499 12.96 -6.28 22.62
C VAL A 499 12.96 -7.72 23.11
N ILE A 500 13.57 -7.95 24.27
CA ILE A 500 13.72 -9.23 24.94
C ILE A 500 13.05 -9.11 26.31
N ILE A 501 12.18 -10.05 26.63
CA ILE A 501 11.57 -10.13 27.96
C ILE A 501 12.54 -10.89 28.87
N GLU A 502 12.98 -10.28 29.97
CA GLU A 502 14.03 -10.83 30.84
C GLU A 502 13.74 -12.26 31.30
N LYS A 503 12.47 -12.56 31.66
CA LYS A 503 12.05 -13.92 32.08
C LYS A 503 12.28 -14.98 31.00
N THR A 504 12.36 -14.62 29.72
CA THR A 504 12.62 -15.58 28.64
C THR A 504 14.07 -16.04 28.59
N LEU A 505 15.02 -15.28 29.15
CA LEU A 505 16.44 -15.62 29.21
C LEU A 505 16.82 -16.50 30.41
N LYS A 506 15.82 -17.01 31.15
CA LYS A 506 16.03 -17.99 32.22
C LYS A 506 16.13 -19.43 31.68
N ASN A 507 15.37 -19.74 30.63
CA ASN A 507 15.28 -21.08 30.04
C ASN A 507 15.54 -20.99 28.52
N ASN A 508 16.32 -21.91 27.96
CA ASN A 508 16.61 -21.99 26.52
C ASN A 508 17.29 -20.73 25.93
N THR A 509 18.07 -20.01 26.74
CA THR A 509 18.75 -18.75 26.39
C THR A 509 19.56 -18.86 25.09
N ARG A 510 20.31 -19.96 24.93
CA ARG A 510 21.10 -20.23 23.72
C ARG A 510 20.27 -20.17 22.44
N SER A 511 19.16 -20.90 22.40
CA SER A 511 18.27 -20.93 21.22
C SER A 511 17.65 -19.55 20.91
N ILE A 512 17.34 -18.78 21.96
CA ILE A 512 16.80 -17.41 21.81
C ILE A 512 17.86 -16.50 21.21
N VAL A 513 19.09 -16.53 21.73
CA VAL A 513 20.20 -15.70 21.24
C VAL A 513 20.56 -16.04 19.79
N ASN A 514 20.61 -17.33 19.43
CA ASN A 514 20.86 -17.75 18.04
C ASN A 514 19.81 -17.18 17.08
N LYS A 515 18.53 -17.18 17.47
CA LYS A 515 17.45 -16.55 16.68
C LYS A 515 17.57 -15.03 16.62
N ILE A 516 18.03 -14.38 17.68
CA ILE A 516 18.29 -12.94 17.70
C ILE A 516 19.41 -12.58 16.72
N LEU A 517 20.50 -13.35 16.65
CA LEU A 517 21.58 -13.13 15.68
C LEU A 517 21.10 -13.25 14.24
N ILE A 518 20.31 -14.28 13.92
CA ILE A 518 19.69 -14.45 12.59
C ILE A 518 18.83 -13.23 12.24
N GLN A 519 17.98 -12.77 13.18
CA GLN A 519 17.14 -11.59 12.97
C GLN A 519 17.95 -10.30 12.86
N LEU A 520 19.00 -10.15 13.64
CA LEU A 520 19.90 -9.01 13.60
C LEU A 520 20.54 -8.96 12.21
N ASN A 521 21.14 -10.06 11.74
CA ASN A 521 21.77 -10.15 10.43
C ASN A 521 20.79 -9.72 9.31
N ALA A 522 19.57 -10.25 9.31
CA ALA A 522 18.53 -9.88 8.34
C ALA A 522 18.15 -8.39 8.40
N LYS A 523 18.03 -7.81 9.61
CA LYS A 523 17.60 -6.41 9.81
C LYS A 523 18.65 -5.39 9.38
N ILE A 524 19.92 -5.75 9.40
CA ILE A 524 21.03 -4.86 9.00
C ILE A 524 21.50 -5.11 7.56
N GLY A 525 20.73 -5.88 6.78
CA GLY A 525 20.97 -6.10 5.35
C GLY A 525 21.74 -7.38 4.99
N GLY A 526 22.12 -8.20 5.96
CA GLY A 526 22.69 -9.53 5.71
C GLY A 526 21.65 -10.55 5.24
N THR A 527 22.12 -11.68 4.73
CA THR A 527 21.29 -12.79 4.26
C THR A 527 21.58 -14.01 5.14
N PRO A 528 20.65 -14.41 6.04
CA PRO A 528 20.85 -15.60 6.86
C PRO A 528 21.04 -16.88 6.05
N TRP A 529 20.19 -17.10 5.05
CA TRP A 529 20.29 -18.20 4.09
C TRP A 529 19.69 -17.82 2.73
N ALA A 530 20.16 -18.48 1.69
CA ALA A 530 19.61 -18.41 0.33
C ALA A 530 19.08 -19.79 -0.11
N LEU A 531 18.51 -19.88 -1.30
CA LEU A 531 17.98 -21.13 -1.86
C LEU A 531 18.54 -21.36 -3.26
N ASP A 532 18.79 -22.62 -3.59
CA ASP A 532 19.05 -23.04 -4.96
C ASP A 532 17.76 -23.38 -5.71
N GLY A 533 17.89 -23.80 -6.97
CA GLY A 533 16.76 -24.30 -7.77
C GLY A 533 15.66 -23.26 -8.01
N ILE A 534 16.00 -21.98 -7.92
CA ILE A 534 15.12 -20.89 -8.35
C ILE A 534 15.01 -20.95 -9.88
N PRO A 535 13.82 -20.77 -10.48
CA PRO A 535 13.65 -20.84 -11.93
C PRO A 535 14.59 -19.88 -12.66
N SER A 536 15.30 -20.37 -13.68
CA SER A 536 16.34 -19.60 -14.38
C SER A 536 15.83 -18.33 -15.04
N ILE A 537 14.55 -18.30 -15.46
CA ILE A 537 13.90 -17.10 -15.98
C ILE A 537 13.91 -15.93 -14.99
N PHE A 538 13.88 -16.20 -13.69
CA PHE A 538 13.89 -15.19 -12.63
C PHE A 538 15.29 -14.87 -12.10
N THR A 539 16.27 -15.74 -12.31
CA THR A 539 17.66 -15.51 -11.89
C THR A 539 18.52 -14.90 -12.99
N ASN A 540 18.29 -15.29 -14.25
CA ASN A 540 19.05 -14.79 -15.41
C ASN A 540 18.63 -13.37 -15.79
N GLN A 541 17.40 -12.99 -15.48
CA GLN A 541 16.87 -11.65 -15.68
C GLN A 541 16.55 -11.02 -14.32
N PRO A 542 16.94 -9.75 -14.09
CA PRO A 542 16.62 -9.04 -12.86
C PRO A 542 15.11 -9.10 -12.57
N THR A 543 14.73 -9.72 -11.45
CA THR A 543 13.32 -9.96 -11.12
C THR A 543 13.02 -9.36 -9.75
N MET A 544 11.90 -8.63 -9.65
CA MET A 544 11.38 -8.08 -8.41
C MET A 544 10.09 -8.80 -8.01
N ILE A 545 9.99 -9.18 -6.74
CA ILE A 545 8.82 -9.90 -6.20
C ILE A 545 8.21 -9.07 -5.09
N CYS A 546 6.92 -8.77 -5.24
CA CYS A 546 6.15 -7.92 -4.36
C CYS A 546 5.11 -8.73 -3.60
N GLY A 547 4.90 -8.41 -2.32
CA GLY A 547 3.79 -8.86 -1.50
C GLY A 547 2.94 -7.67 -1.09
N VAL A 548 1.62 -7.79 -1.29
CA VAL A 548 0.65 -6.73 -1.05
C VAL A 548 -0.47 -7.24 -0.14
N ASP A 549 -0.63 -6.60 1.01
CA ASP A 549 -1.66 -6.92 2.00
C ASP A 549 -2.44 -5.66 2.38
N ILE A 550 -3.77 -5.79 2.48
CA ILE A 550 -4.66 -4.73 2.94
C ILE A 550 -5.27 -5.19 4.26
N PHE A 551 -4.88 -4.54 5.34
CA PHE A 551 -5.31 -4.85 6.69
C PHE A 551 -6.40 -3.88 7.15
N GLN A 552 -7.51 -4.42 7.65
CA GLN A 552 -8.60 -3.65 8.24
C GLN A 552 -8.88 -4.19 9.64
N LYS A 553 -8.80 -3.33 10.65
CA LYS A 553 -9.18 -3.66 12.04
C LYS A 553 -10.40 -2.81 12.42
N THR A 554 -11.40 -3.44 13.05
CA THR A 554 -12.63 -2.77 13.49
C THR A 554 -12.29 -1.55 14.35
N GLY A 555 -12.85 -0.38 14.02
CA GLY A 555 -12.59 0.87 14.72
C GLY A 555 -11.28 1.59 14.34
N ARG A 556 -10.53 1.11 13.35
CA ARG A 556 -9.30 1.77 12.84
C ARG A 556 -9.33 1.90 11.32
N LYS A 557 -8.57 2.87 10.79
CA LYS A 557 -8.43 3.06 9.34
C LYS A 557 -7.73 1.85 8.72
N SER A 558 -8.17 1.49 7.52
CA SER A 558 -7.53 0.43 6.74
C SER A 558 -6.09 0.82 6.38
N GLN A 559 -5.20 -0.17 6.33
CA GLN A 559 -3.78 -0.01 6.07
C GLN A 559 -3.38 -0.86 4.85
N LEU A 560 -2.60 -0.29 3.95
CA LEU A 560 -1.99 -1.00 2.81
C LEU A 560 -0.51 -1.19 3.11
N ALA A 561 -0.04 -2.43 3.18
CA ALA A 561 1.39 -2.74 3.22
C ALA A 561 1.86 -3.27 1.87
N PHE A 562 3.00 -2.74 1.43
CA PHE A 562 3.66 -3.15 0.20
C PHE A 562 5.11 -3.50 0.53
N CYS A 563 5.53 -4.71 0.20
CA CYS A 563 6.88 -5.21 0.44
C CYS A 563 7.46 -5.81 -0.84
N SER A 564 8.69 -5.49 -1.21
CA SER A 564 9.31 -5.94 -2.46
C SER A 564 10.75 -6.40 -2.25
N THR A 565 11.18 -7.44 -2.95
CA THR A 565 12.58 -7.87 -2.98
C THR A 565 13.43 -6.84 -3.73
N ILE A 566 14.66 -6.57 -3.27
CA ILE A 566 15.56 -5.59 -3.91
C ILE A 566 16.87 -6.17 -4.42
N ASN A 567 17.16 -7.46 -4.16
CA ASN A 567 18.39 -8.11 -4.58
C ASN A 567 18.13 -9.40 -5.38
N ARG A 568 19.18 -9.92 -6.03
CA ARG A 568 19.11 -11.11 -6.90
C ARG A 568 18.77 -12.40 -6.16
N TYR A 569 18.99 -12.45 -4.85
CA TYR A 569 18.71 -13.62 -4.02
C TYR A 569 17.31 -13.60 -3.38
N PHE A 570 16.50 -12.56 -3.65
CA PHE A 570 15.17 -12.39 -3.05
C PHE A 570 15.19 -12.38 -1.51
N SER A 571 16.32 -11.99 -0.91
CA SER A 571 16.58 -12.03 0.53
C SER A 571 16.44 -10.68 1.20
N ARG A 572 16.69 -9.58 0.48
CA ARG A 572 16.56 -8.21 0.99
C ARG A 572 15.25 -7.61 0.51
N TYR A 573 14.59 -6.86 1.40
CA TYR A 573 13.26 -6.32 1.17
C TYR A 573 13.24 -4.81 1.37
N TYR A 574 12.61 -4.11 0.43
CA TYR A 574 12.08 -2.77 0.63
C TYR A 574 10.62 -2.90 1.10
N SER A 575 10.15 -2.00 1.96
CA SER A 575 8.80 -2.07 2.50
C SER A 575 8.24 -0.73 2.91
N GLN A 576 6.94 -0.53 2.70
CA GLN A 576 6.22 0.70 3.03
C GLN A 576 4.79 0.38 3.48
N VAL A 577 4.20 1.30 4.26
CA VAL A 577 2.79 1.25 4.66
C VAL A 577 2.14 2.59 4.39
N VAL A 578 0.91 2.52 3.88
CA VAL A 578 0.04 3.68 3.69
C VAL A 578 -1.16 3.55 4.60
N THR A 579 -1.41 4.58 5.41
CA THR A 579 -2.55 4.70 6.31
C THR A 579 -3.58 5.66 5.71
N SER A 580 -4.79 5.17 5.42
CA SER A 580 -5.94 5.91 4.87
C SER A 580 -5.85 6.44 3.43
N GLY A 581 -7.02 6.63 2.79
CA GLY A 581 -7.16 7.07 1.39
C GLY A 581 -7.72 5.98 0.46
N GLU A 582 -7.99 6.33 -0.80
CA GLU A 582 -8.32 5.34 -1.84
C GLU A 582 -7.06 4.49 -2.12
N PHE A 583 -7.08 3.21 -1.75
CA PHE A 583 -5.90 2.34 -1.89
C PHE A 583 -5.40 2.22 -3.33
N CYS A 584 -6.28 2.36 -4.32
CA CYS A 584 -5.92 2.27 -5.73
C CYS A 584 -4.86 3.29 -6.13
N GLN A 585 -4.99 4.56 -5.71
CA GLN A 585 -4.02 5.62 -6.05
C GLN A 585 -2.65 5.39 -5.40
N HIS A 586 -2.63 4.73 -4.23
CA HIS A 586 -1.41 4.49 -3.47
C HIS A 586 -0.60 3.30 -3.99
N LEU A 587 -1.23 2.31 -4.64
CA LEU A 587 -0.53 1.17 -5.23
C LEU A 587 0.48 1.58 -6.30
N GLN A 588 0.12 2.58 -7.13
CA GLN A 588 1.00 3.15 -8.14
C GLN A 588 2.26 3.75 -7.49
N GLN A 589 2.08 4.63 -6.50
CA GLN A 589 3.18 5.25 -5.77
C GLN A 589 4.06 4.21 -5.09
N CYS A 590 3.43 3.19 -4.50
CA CYS A 590 4.12 2.11 -3.83
C CYS A 590 5.05 1.34 -4.79
N LEU A 591 4.55 0.98 -5.98
CA LEU A 591 5.36 0.29 -6.98
C LEU A 591 6.51 1.18 -7.50
N LYS A 592 6.28 2.47 -7.75
CA LYS A 592 7.34 3.41 -8.17
C LYS A 592 8.47 3.47 -7.13
N ALA A 593 8.12 3.62 -5.86
CA ALA A 593 9.08 3.62 -4.75
C ALA A 593 9.89 2.33 -4.68
N ALA A 594 9.24 1.17 -4.83
CA ALA A 594 9.89 -0.13 -4.86
C ALA A 594 10.85 -0.30 -6.05
N LEU A 595 10.45 0.14 -7.25
CA LEU A 595 11.30 0.12 -8.45
C LEU A 595 12.55 0.99 -8.29
N ILE A 596 12.40 2.18 -7.69
CA ILE A 596 13.54 3.06 -7.40
C ILE A 596 14.48 2.40 -6.39
N ALA A 597 13.95 1.82 -5.31
CA ALA A 597 14.76 1.11 -4.31
C ALA A 597 15.50 -0.09 -4.91
N PHE A 598 14.86 -0.84 -5.80
CA PHE A 598 15.49 -1.93 -6.56
C PHE A 598 16.65 -1.41 -7.43
N LYS A 599 16.43 -0.31 -8.16
CA LYS A 599 17.47 0.31 -8.98
C LYS A 599 18.63 0.85 -8.14
N GLN A 600 18.37 1.42 -6.97
CA GLN A 600 19.43 1.89 -6.07
C GLN A 600 20.33 0.74 -5.59
N GLU A 601 19.75 -0.42 -5.32
CA GLU A 601 20.51 -1.59 -4.85
C GLU A 601 21.26 -2.30 -5.99
N LEU A 602 20.62 -2.50 -7.15
CA LEU A 602 21.19 -3.30 -8.26
C LEU A 602 21.72 -2.48 -9.44
N GLN A 603 21.62 -1.15 -9.37
CA GLN A 603 21.97 -0.19 -10.44
C GLN A 603 21.15 -0.34 -11.73
N ILE A 604 20.15 -1.23 -11.76
CA ILE A 604 19.30 -1.54 -12.91
C ILE A 604 17.85 -1.74 -12.46
N TYR A 605 16.88 -1.44 -13.32
CA TYR A 605 15.47 -1.78 -13.08
C TYR A 605 15.22 -3.29 -13.31
N PRO A 606 14.20 -3.88 -12.67
CA PRO A 606 13.83 -5.27 -12.93
C PRO A 606 13.27 -5.42 -14.35
N LYS A 607 13.47 -6.59 -14.97
CA LYS A 607 12.79 -7.00 -16.22
C LYS A 607 11.46 -7.71 -15.97
N ASN A 608 11.34 -8.37 -14.81
CA ASN A 608 10.11 -9.04 -14.40
C ASN A 608 9.65 -8.52 -13.04
N VAL A 609 8.35 -8.26 -12.89
CA VAL A 609 7.72 -7.90 -11.62
C VAL A 609 6.59 -8.88 -11.32
N ILE A 610 6.70 -9.60 -10.21
CA ILE A 610 5.69 -10.56 -9.75
C ILE A 610 5.02 -10.02 -8.50
N ILE A 611 3.71 -9.79 -8.54
CA ILE A 611 2.93 -9.25 -7.43
C ILE A 611 2.06 -10.35 -6.84
N TYR A 612 2.29 -10.68 -5.56
CA TYR A 612 1.42 -11.53 -4.75
C TYR A 612 0.45 -10.68 -3.92
N ARG A 613 -0.85 -10.79 -4.19
CA ARG A 613 -1.92 -10.05 -3.52
C ARG A 613 -2.71 -10.96 -2.57
N ASP A 614 -2.68 -10.69 -1.26
CA ASP A 614 -3.37 -11.51 -0.24
C ASP A 614 -4.82 -11.07 0.01
N GLY A 615 -5.69 -12.03 0.35
CA GLY A 615 -7.01 -11.72 0.93
C GLY A 615 -8.08 -11.26 -0.06
N VAL A 616 -7.91 -11.54 -1.36
CA VAL A 616 -8.92 -11.25 -2.39
C VAL A 616 -9.88 -12.43 -2.51
N SER A 617 -11.19 -12.18 -2.33
CA SER A 617 -12.23 -13.18 -2.58
C SER A 617 -12.59 -13.30 -4.07
N ASP A 618 -13.21 -14.40 -4.48
CA ASP A 618 -13.59 -14.62 -5.90
C ASP A 618 -14.46 -13.49 -6.47
N GLY A 619 -15.36 -12.92 -5.66
CA GLY A 619 -16.20 -11.79 -6.07
C GLY A 619 -15.45 -10.46 -6.26
N GLN A 620 -14.24 -10.32 -5.69
CA GLN A 620 -13.43 -9.11 -5.78
C GLN A 620 -12.38 -9.16 -6.91
N GLN A 621 -12.21 -10.31 -7.58
CA GLN A 621 -11.18 -10.48 -8.62
C GLN A 621 -11.39 -9.51 -9.80
N LYS A 622 -12.64 -9.30 -10.22
CA LYS A 622 -12.98 -8.34 -11.29
C LYS A 622 -12.58 -6.91 -10.89
N THR A 623 -12.80 -6.54 -9.64
CA THR A 623 -12.38 -5.25 -9.09
C THR A 623 -10.86 -5.12 -9.13
N VAL A 624 -10.12 -6.13 -8.67
CA VAL A 624 -8.64 -6.10 -8.71
C VAL A 624 -8.10 -5.90 -10.13
N LEU A 625 -8.65 -6.60 -11.13
CA LEU A 625 -8.26 -6.43 -12.53
C LEU A 625 -8.67 -5.06 -13.08
N GLY A 626 -9.83 -4.52 -12.69
CA GLY A 626 -10.35 -3.24 -13.18
C GLY A 626 -9.73 -2.02 -12.49
N THR A 627 -9.25 -2.14 -11.25
CA THR A 627 -8.81 -0.99 -10.44
C THR A 627 -7.36 -1.08 -9.96
N GLU A 628 -6.86 -2.24 -9.55
CA GLU A 628 -5.48 -2.37 -9.03
C GLU A 628 -4.46 -2.57 -10.16
N LEU A 629 -4.74 -3.46 -11.12
CA LEU A 629 -3.82 -3.76 -12.23
C LEU A 629 -3.45 -2.51 -13.08
N PRO A 630 -4.39 -1.62 -13.46
CA PRO A 630 -4.05 -0.41 -14.19
C PRO A 630 -3.09 0.51 -13.45
N GLN A 631 -3.11 0.52 -12.12
CA GLN A 631 -2.24 1.36 -11.29
C GLN A 631 -0.78 0.89 -11.34
N TYR A 632 -0.56 -0.43 -11.36
CA TYR A 632 0.78 -0.98 -11.58
C TYR A 632 1.30 -0.66 -12.99
N LYS A 633 0.44 -0.80 -14.01
CA LYS A 633 0.81 -0.44 -15.39
C LYS A 633 1.12 1.05 -15.54
N GLN A 634 0.34 1.92 -14.89
CA GLN A 634 0.56 3.36 -14.87
C GLN A 634 1.89 3.73 -14.19
N ALA A 635 2.25 3.04 -13.10
CA ALA A 635 3.55 3.22 -12.43
C ALA A 635 4.73 2.91 -13.38
N LEU A 636 4.64 1.84 -14.17
CA LEU A 636 5.66 1.48 -15.16
C LEU A 636 5.72 2.51 -16.29
N LYS A 637 4.57 2.94 -16.81
CA LYS A 637 4.47 3.95 -17.88
C LYS A 637 5.09 5.28 -17.50
N GLU A 638 4.84 5.77 -16.29
CA GLU A 638 5.39 7.05 -15.81
C GLU A 638 6.90 7.05 -15.57
N LEU A 639 7.49 5.88 -15.35
CA LEU A 639 8.94 5.71 -15.26
C LEU A 639 9.58 5.35 -16.62
N GLU A 640 8.78 5.33 -17.69
CA GLU A 640 9.19 4.95 -19.05
C GLU A 640 9.71 3.49 -19.13
N LEU A 641 9.19 2.60 -18.28
CA LEU A 641 9.61 1.19 -18.16
C LEU A 641 8.64 0.24 -18.87
N ASN A 642 8.40 0.47 -20.16
CA ASN A 642 7.41 -0.28 -20.94
C ASN A 642 7.85 -1.72 -21.31
N ASP A 643 9.12 -2.04 -21.12
CA ASP A 643 9.74 -3.35 -21.41
C ASP A 643 9.68 -4.34 -20.23
N ILE A 644 9.12 -3.91 -19.09
CA ILE A 644 8.98 -4.74 -17.89
C ILE A 644 7.74 -5.64 -18.01
N SER A 645 7.93 -6.95 -17.79
CA SER A 645 6.84 -7.91 -17.73
C SER A 645 6.22 -7.97 -16.33
N LEU A 646 4.89 -7.91 -16.25
CA LEU A 646 4.12 -7.94 -15.00
C LEU A 646 3.34 -9.25 -14.86
N THR A 647 3.40 -9.85 -13.67
CA THR A 647 2.58 -11.01 -13.29
C THR A 647 1.85 -10.73 -11.97
N LEU A 648 0.53 -10.94 -11.94
CA LEU A 648 -0.32 -10.74 -10.76
C LEU A 648 -0.89 -12.07 -10.27
N VAL A 649 -0.54 -12.44 -9.05
CA VAL A 649 -0.93 -13.69 -8.39
C VAL A 649 -1.75 -13.38 -7.15
N ILE A 650 -2.97 -13.89 -7.06
CA ILE A 650 -3.76 -13.85 -5.82
C ILE A 650 -3.33 -14.99 -4.91
N CYS A 651 -3.20 -14.69 -3.62
CA CYS A 651 -3.02 -15.64 -2.54
C CYS A 651 -4.28 -15.65 -1.65
N ASN A 652 -4.92 -16.82 -1.51
CA ASN A 652 -6.03 -17.03 -0.58
C ASN A 652 -5.70 -18.15 0.42
N LYS A 653 -5.45 -17.73 1.67
CA LYS A 653 -5.12 -18.62 2.80
C LYS A 653 -6.34 -19.22 3.50
N ARG A 654 -7.56 -18.76 3.20
CA ARG A 654 -8.83 -19.18 3.84
C ARG A 654 -9.70 -19.92 2.83
N VAL A 655 -9.44 -21.23 2.71
CA VAL A 655 -10.12 -22.11 1.76
C VAL A 655 -10.78 -23.29 2.46
N SER A 656 -11.91 -23.74 1.90
CA SER A 656 -12.65 -24.91 2.38
C SER A 656 -11.99 -26.23 2.00
N ALA A 657 -11.25 -26.27 0.89
CA ALA A 657 -10.56 -27.45 0.41
C ALA A 657 -9.59 -28.04 1.47
N LYS A 658 -9.63 -29.37 1.62
CA LYS A 658 -8.70 -30.19 2.40
C LYS A 658 -8.24 -31.37 1.56
N PHE A 659 -7.00 -31.77 1.79
CA PHE A 659 -6.34 -32.85 1.05
C PHE A 659 -5.64 -33.77 2.04
N TYR A 660 -5.61 -35.05 1.70
CA TYR A 660 -5.10 -36.12 2.58
C TYR A 660 -4.27 -37.12 1.77
N THR A 661 -3.20 -37.62 2.37
CA THR A 661 -2.41 -38.76 1.87
C THR A 661 -2.71 -40.03 2.68
N GLY A 662 -2.27 -41.20 2.19
CA GLY A 662 -2.35 -42.48 2.90
C GLY A 662 -3.34 -43.49 2.27
N GLY A 663 -3.19 -44.76 2.66
CA GLY A 663 -3.98 -45.91 2.17
C GLY A 663 -5.43 -45.96 2.69
N GLN A 664 -6.06 -47.14 2.65
CA GLN A 664 -7.45 -47.30 3.11
C GLN A 664 -7.65 -47.16 4.65
N GLY A 665 -6.58 -47.26 5.45
CA GLY A 665 -6.68 -47.33 6.92
C GLY A 665 -6.67 -46.01 7.69
N ARG A 666 -5.75 -45.06 7.39
CA ARG A 666 -5.58 -43.82 8.16
C ARG A 666 -5.16 -42.67 7.27
N ALA A 667 -5.94 -41.58 7.28
CA ALA A 667 -5.60 -40.39 6.50
C ALA A 667 -4.55 -39.52 7.21
N GLU A 668 -3.58 -39.04 6.45
CA GLU A 668 -2.45 -38.23 6.92
C GLU A 668 -2.37 -36.89 6.19
N ASN A 669 -1.56 -35.98 6.73
CA ASN A 669 -1.30 -34.70 6.08
C ASN A 669 -0.37 -34.89 4.87
N PRO A 670 -0.69 -34.31 3.71
CA PRO A 670 0.23 -34.32 2.58
C PRO A 670 1.55 -33.60 2.93
N PRO A 671 2.68 -34.03 2.35
CA PRO A 671 3.98 -33.42 2.63
C PRO A 671 4.06 -31.99 2.09
N PRO A 672 4.90 -31.12 2.69
CA PRO A 672 5.26 -29.82 2.11
C PRO A 672 5.76 -29.95 0.66
N GLY A 673 5.36 -29.01 -0.19
CA GLY A 673 5.65 -29.01 -1.62
C GLY A 673 4.54 -29.67 -2.47
N THR A 674 3.51 -30.26 -1.85
CA THR A 674 2.38 -30.83 -2.59
C THR A 674 1.58 -29.75 -3.32
N VAL A 675 1.47 -29.88 -4.64
CA VAL A 675 0.72 -29.00 -5.54
C VAL A 675 -0.51 -29.73 -6.07
N ILE A 676 -1.65 -29.05 -6.05
CA ILE A 676 -2.91 -29.55 -6.60
C ILE A 676 -3.44 -28.53 -7.61
N ASP A 677 -3.26 -28.85 -8.89
CA ASP A 677 -3.76 -28.09 -10.05
C ASP A 677 -4.76 -28.92 -10.89
N ASN A 678 -5.21 -30.05 -10.34
CA ASN A 678 -6.17 -30.93 -10.99
C ASN A 678 -7.49 -30.19 -11.27
N LYS A 679 -7.87 -30.13 -12.55
CA LYS A 679 -9.09 -29.46 -13.02
C LYS A 679 -10.35 -29.98 -12.33
N ASN A 680 -10.36 -31.25 -11.90
CA ASN A 680 -11.45 -31.89 -11.14
C ASN A 680 -11.79 -31.20 -9.80
N ILE A 681 -10.87 -30.38 -9.30
CA ILE A 681 -11.01 -29.65 -8.03
C ILE A 681 -10.98 -28.13 -8.23
N THR A 682 -10.13 -27.63 -9.13
CA THR A 682 -9.95 -26.19 -9.32
C THR A 682 -11.13 -25.52 -10.05
N ASN A 683 -11.88 -26.30 -10.85
CA ASN A 683 -13.15 -25.93 -11.51
C ASN A 683 -13.05 -24.70 -12.45
N GLU A 684 -11.86 -24.41 -12.98
CA GLU A 684 -11.60 -23.27 -13.88
C GLU A 684 -10.48 -23.63 -14.88
N ASP A 685 -10.56 -23.08 -16.09
CA ASP A 685 -9.49 -23.18 -17.10
C ASP A 685 -8.35 -22.18 -16.87
N SER A 686 -8.52 -21.21 -15.99
CA SER A 686 -7.47 -20.26 -15.59
C SER A 686 -6.44 -20.91 -14.66
N MET A 687 -5.20 -20.40 -14.69
CA MET A 687 -4.10 -20.93 -13.88
C MET A 687 -4.37 -20.77 -12.37
N LYS A 688 -4.91 -21.82 -11.77
CA LYS A 688 -5.34 -21.91 -10.37
C LYS A 688 -4.80 -23.19 -9.75
N PHE A 689 -4.13 -23.09 -8.61
CA PHE A 689 -3.55 -24.25 -7.93
C PHE A 689 -3.54 -24.08 -6.41
N TYR A 690 -3.69 -25.18 -5.70
CA TYR A 690 -3.41 -25.23 -4.27
C TYR A 690 -1.96 -25.64 -4.05
N LEU A 691 -1.32 -25.05 -3.04
CA LEU A 691 0.00 -25.46 -2.57
C LEU A 691 -0.05 -25.68 -1.06
N ILE A 692 0.42 -26.85 -0.64
CA ILE A 692 0.72 -27.17 0.76
C ILE A 692 2.20 -26.91 0.97
N SER A 693 2.55 -25.71 1.43
CA SER A 693 3.95 -25.31 1.59
C SER A 693 4.51 -25.62 2.98
N GLN A 694 3.67 -25.70 4.02
CA GLN A 694 4.09 -25.84 5.41
C GLN A 694 3.67 -27.18 6.01
N LEU A 695 4.52 -27.77 6.85
CA LEU A 695 4.18 -28.93 7.66
C LEU A 695 3.27 -28.53 8.84
N SER A 696 2.18 -29.26 9.05
CA SER A 696 1.36 -29.10 10.25
C SER A 696 1.72 -30.13 11.31
N ARG A 697 2.20 -29.68 12.48
CA ARG A 697 2.49 -30.56 13.63
C ARG A 697 1.24 -30.98 14.42
N GLN A 698 0.13 -30.25 14.26
CA GLN A 698 -1.14 -30.53 14.96
C GLN A 698 -2.32 -30.32 14.02
N GLY A 699 -3.26 -31.24 14.05
CA GLY A 699 -4.46 -31.20 13.21
C GLY A 699 -4.16 -31.37 11.73
N THR A 700 -5.12 -30.95 10.91
CA THR A 700 -5.05 -31.08 9.44
C THR A 700 -4.41 -29.86 8.79
N VAL A 701 -3.45 -30.09 7.88
CA VAL A 701 -2.83 -29.03 7.10
C VAL A 701 -3.88 -28.34 6.22
N THR A 702 -3.82 -27.01 6.14
CA THR A 702 -4.71 -26.23 5.27
C THR A 702 -3.89 -25.67 4.12
N PRO A 703 -4.22 -25.99 2.86
CA PRO A 703 -3.53 -25.47 1.70
C PRO A 703 -3.70 -23.95 1.56
N THR A 704 -2.89 -23.34 0.72
CA THR A 704 -3.08 -21.98 0.22
C THR A 704 -3.45 -22.06 -1.26
N LEU A 705 -4.51 -21.37 -1.66
CA LEU A 705 -4.93 -21.28 -3.05
C LEU A 705 -4.23 -20.10 -3.72
N TYR A 706 -3.61 -20.35 -4.87
CA TYR A 706 -3.00 -19.36 -5.72
C TYR A 706 -3.70 -19.32 -7.07
N LYS A 707 -3.91 -18.13 -7.60
CA LYS A 707 -4.48 -17.91 -8.92
C LYS A 707 -3.71 -16.82 -9.64
N VAL A 708 -3.17 -17.12 -10.81
CA VAL A 708 -2.57 -16.09 -11.67
C VAL A 708 -3.71 -15.39 -12.41
N LEU A 709 -3.95 -14.15 -12.04
CA LEU A 709 -5.01 -13.33 -12.65
C LEU A 709 -4.55 -12.67 -13.94
N TYR A 710 -3.26 -12.35 -14.03
CA TYR A 710 -2.67 -11.63 -15.15
C TYR A 710 -1.19 -12.00 -15.27
N SER A 711 -0.69 -12.14 -16.50
CA SER A 711 0.74 -12.30 -16.78
C SER A 711 1.05 -11.80 -18.18
N ASP A 712 2.06 -10.96 -18.33
CA ASP A 712 2.66 -10.62 -19.63
C ASP A 712 3.52 -11.77 -20.18
N LEU A 713 3.95 -12.70 -19.32
CA LEU A 713 4.76 -13.85 -19.69
C LEU A 713 3.85 -15.07 -19.99
N PRO A 714 3.83 -15.57 -21.24
CA PRO A 714 3.08 -16.78 -21.58
C PRO A 714 3.77 -18.02 -20.98
N GLY A 715 2.99 -19.03 -20.59
CA GLY A 715 3.52 -20.30 -20.10
C GLY A 715 4.28 -20.24 -18.77
N ILE A 716 4.16 -19.16 -17.99
CA ILE A 716 4.88 -18.95 -16.73
C ILE A 716 4.43 -19.88 -15.59
N GLU A 717 3.48 -20.78 -15.85
CA GLU A 717 2.70 -21.44 -14.83
C GLU A 717 3.53 -22.32 -13.91
N GLN A 718 4.34 -23.19 -14.50
CA GLN A 718 5.20 -24.10 -13.73
C GLN A 718 6.24 -23.32 -12.92
N MET A 719 6.75 -22.24 -13.49
CA MET A 719 7.76 -21.37 -12.88
C MET A 719 7.17 -20.64 -11.66
N ILE A 720 5.93 -20.15 -11.74
CA ILE A 720 5.25 -19.54 -10.59
C ILE A 720 4.98 -20.54 -9.48
N LYS A 721 4.58 -21.80 -9.79
CA LYS A 721 4.38 -22.83 -8.76
C LYS A 721 5.67 -23.11 -7.98
N ILE A 722 6.78 -23.32 -8.70
CA ILE A 722 8.11 -23.53 -8.10
C ILE A 722 8.52 -22.30 -7.29
N MET A 723 8.41 -21.09 -7.88
CA MET A 723 8.82 -19.87 -7.21
C MET A 723 8.00 -19.58 -5.96
N THR A 724 6.68 -19.80 -6.00
CA THR A 724 5.79 -19.65 -4.85
C THR A 724 6.25 -20.56 -3.70
N PHE A 725 6.62 -21.81 -4.00
CA PHE A 725 7.10 -22.73 -2.97
C PHE A 725 8.46 -22.33 -2.41
N LYS A 726 9.41 -21.91 -3.27
CA LYS A 726 10.73 -21.42 -2.83
C LYS A 726 10.61 -20.17 -1.93
N LEU A 727 9.75 -19.22 -2.29
CA LEU A 727 9.51 -18.02 -1.47
C LEU A 727 8.97 -18.34 -0.07
N CYS A 728 8.31 -19.48 0.14
CA CYS A 728 7.85 -19.91 1.47
C CYS A 728 8.99 -20.30 2.42
N TRP A 729 10.22 -20.49 1.91
CA TRP A 729 11.41 -20.80 2.71
C TRP A 729 12.28 -19.57 3.03
N LEU A 730 11.96 -18.40 2.48
CA LEU A 730 12.75 -17.16 2.61
C LEU A 730 12.24 -16.23 3.72
N PHE A 731 11.51 -16.75 4.71
CA PHE A 731 11.05 -15.97 5.86
C PHE A 731 11.95 -16.18 7.08
N TYR A 732 12.93 -15.28 7.26
CA TYR A 732 14.03 -15.46 8.22
C TYR A 732 13.66 -15.54 9.71
N ASN A 733 12.41 -15.26 10.08
CA ASN A 733 11.95 -15.47 11.46
C ASN A 733 11.59 -16.94 11.77
N PHE A 734 11.65 -17.83 10.78
CA PHE A 734 11.37 -19.25 10.92
C PHE A 734 12.26 -20.05 9.95
N THR A 735 12.97 -21.05 10.47
CA THR A 735 13.94 -21.89 9.73
C THR A 735 13.28 -22.86 8.73
N GLY A 736 11.99 -23.15 8.91
CA GLY A 736 11.22 -24.01 8.01
C GLY A 736 10.36 -23.23 7.02
N SER A 737 9.67 -23.97 6.14
CA SER A 737 8.71 -23.39 5.21
C SER A 737 7.45 -22.85 5.91
N ILE A 738 6.99 -21.67 5.47
CA ILE A 738 5.75 -21.03 5.92
C ILE A 738 4.60 -21.22 4.92
N LYS A 739 3.37 -20.92 5.34
CA LYS A 739 2.14 -21.15 4.57
C LYS A 739 1.97 -20.26 3.31
N ILE A 740 2.60 -19.09 3.29
CA ILE A 740 2.46 -18.06 2.25
C ILE A 740 3.85 -17.54 1.87
N PRO A 741 4.04 -16.93 0.68
CA PRO A 741 5.34 -16.44 0.25
C PRO A 741 5.90 -15.38 1.21
N ALA A 742 7.22 -15.37 1.43
CA ALA A 742 7.89 -14.44 2.33
C ALA A 742 7.51 -12.95 2.10
N PRO A 743 7.47 -12.41 0.85
CA PRO A 743 7.05 -11.03 0.62
C PRO A 743 5.66 -10.70 1.20
N VAL A 744 4.70 -11.61 1.04
CA VAL A 744 3.34 -11.46 1.58
C VAL A 744 3.35 -11.53 3.11
N ARG A 745 4.13 -12.46 3.67
CA ARG A 745 4.28 -12.59 5.12
C ARG A 745 4.90 -11.33 5.73
N TYR A 746 5.90 -10.74 5.09
CA TYR A 746 6.53 -9.51 5.52
C TYR A 746 5.55 -8.33 5.47
N ALA A 747 4.78 -8.18 4.39
CA ALA A 747 3.72 -7.16 4.30
C ALA A 747 2.70 -7.29 5.45
N HIS A 748 2.23 -8.51 5.73
CA HIS A 748 1.32 -8.75 6.87
C HIS A 748 1.97 -8.47 8.23
N CYS A 749 3.24 -8.84 8.43
CA CYS A 749 3.98 -8.52 9.65
C CYS A 749 4.13 -7.00 9.84
N LEU A 750 4.36 -6.27 8.76
CA LEU A 750 4.48 -4.82 8.77
C LEU A 750 3.16 -4.15 9.14
N CYS A 751 2.04 -4.52 8.51
CA CYS A 751 0.70 -4.04 8.89
C CYS A 751 0.42 -4.23 10.38
N ASN A 752 0.66 -5.44 10.92
CA ASN A 752 0.45 -5.70 12.34
C ASN A 752 1.38 -4.86 13.22
N PHE A 753 2.65 -4.71 12.82
CA PHE A 753 3.61 -3.89 13.55
C PHE A 753 3.19 -2.42 13.63
N ILE A 754 2.74 -1.84 12.51
CA ILE A 754 2.24 -0.47 12.46
C ILE A 754 0.96 -0.34 13.29
N GLY A 755 -0.02 -1.19 13.03
CA GLY A 755 -1.29 -1.19 13.75
C GLY A 755 -1.13 -1.37 15.27
N ASP A 756 -0.20 -2.19 15.75
CA ASP A 756 -0.08 -2.45 17.19
C ASP A 756 0.69 -1.36 17.97
N ASN A 757 1.55 -0.59 17.29
CA ASN A 757 2.52 0.30 17.92
C ASN A 757 2.34 1.80 17.62
N TYR A 758 1.49 2.18 16.66
CA TYR A 758 1.26 3.58 16.27
C TYR A 758 -0.24 3.90 16.28
N ASP A 759 -0.60 5.11 16.74
CA ASP A 759 -1.97 5.62 16.80
C ASP A 759 -2.14 6.85 15.90
N ASP A 760 -3.37 7.13 15.44
CA ASP A 760 -3.70 8.27 14.57
C ASP A 760 -3.41 9.63 15.24
N LYS A 761 -3.26 9.65 16.57
CA LYS A 761 -2.88 10.83 17.37
C LYS A 761 -1.38 11.12 17.37
N ASP A 762 -0.54 10.19 16.92
CA ASP A 762 0.90 10.40 16.80
C ASP A 762 1.16 11.44 15.68
N LYS A 763 1.42 12.69 16.06
CA LYS A 763 1.70 13.81 15.13
C LYS A 763 2.91 13.56 14.23
N ILE A 764 3.82 12.68 14.66
CA ILE A 764 4.96 12.23 13.88
C ILE A 764 4.46 11.12 12.95
N LYS A 765 3.92 11.52 11.81
CA LYS A 765 3.71 10.58 10.69
C LYS A 765 5.06 9.93 10.38
N PHE A 766 5.03 8.62 10.11
CA PHE A 766 6.16 7.90 9.52
C PHE A 766 6.86 8.83 8.54
N LEU A 767 8.17 9.06 8.69
CA LEU A 767 8.97 9.70 7.65
C LEU A 767 8.59 8.97 6.35
N PRO A 768 7.77 9.58 5.47
CA PRO A 768 7.48 8.96 4.21
C PRO A 768 8.83 8.86 3.53
N GLN A 769 9.02 7.87 2.66
CA GLN A 769 10.23 7.83 1.85
C GLN A 769 10.46 9.14 1.08
N GLN A 770 9.45 10.02 0.95
CA GLN A 770 9.63 11.40 0.52
C GLN A 770 10.72 12.15 1.31
N ASP A 771 10.89 11.98 2.63
CA ASP A 771 11.97 12.64 3.38
C ASP A 771 13.34 11.96 3.20
N LEU A 772 13.37 10.68 2.85
CA LEU A 772 14.58 9.94 2.45
C LEU A 772 14.95 10.18 0.97
N ILE A 773 13.98 10.46 0.11
CA ILE A 773 14.12 10.80 -1.31
C ILE A 773 14.40 12.29 -1.48
N LEU A 774 13.91 13.15 -0.57
CA LEU A 774 14.24 14.57 -0.51
C LEU A 774 15.66 14.80 0.01
N LYS A 775 16.17 13.89 0.85
CA LYS A 775 17.58 13.87 1.20
C LYS A 775 18.37 13.15 0.12
N LYS A 776 18.53 13.78 -1.05
CA LYS A 776 19.69 13.56 -1.92
C LYS A 776 21.00 13.92 -1.19
N VAL A 777 21.16 13.57 0.07
CA VAL A 777 22.22 13.94 1.01
C VAL A 777 22.89 12.64 1.39
N LEU A 778 23.88 12.27 0.61
CA LEU A 778 24.72 11.09 0.80
C LEU A 778 25.81 11.39 1.85
N PRO A 779 26.37 10.37 2.52
CA PRO A 779 27.55 10.56 3.37
C PRO A 779 28.71 11.17 2.59
N LEU A 780 29.42 12.14 3.18
CA LEU A 780 30.58 12.78 2.53
C LEU A 780 31.62 11.77 2.01
N SER A 781 31.78 10.63 2.70
CA SER A 781 32.68 9.54 2.32
C SER A 781 32.40 8.92 0.94
N GLU A 782 31.18 9.07 0.40
CA GLU A 782 30.82 8.53 -0.91
C GLU A 782 31.18 9.48 -2.06
N TYR A 783 31.43 10.76 -1.78
CA TYR A 783 31.73 11.77 -2.80
C TYR A 783 32.97 11.39 -3.62
N GLU A 784 34.07 11.00 -2.95
CA GLU A 784 35.32 10.61 -3.60
C GLU A 784 35.20 9.28 -4.36
N GLN A 785 34.20 8.46 -4.05
CA GLN A 785 33.95 7.20 -4.76
C GLN A 785 33.21 7.45 -6.08
N CYS A 786 32.30 8.42 -6.10
CA CYS A 786 31.44 8.71 -7.26
C CYS A 786 32.05 9.76 -8.21
N TYR A 787 32.82 10.72 -7.68
CA TYR A 787 33.29 11.89 -8.43
C TYR A 787 34.79 12.07 -8.34
N GLN A 788 35.37 12.65 -9.39
CA GLN A 788 36.75 13.11 -9.46
C GLN A 788 36.78 14.63 -9.63
N GLU A 789 37.62 15.31 -8.85
CA GLU A 789 37.83 16.75 -8.98
C GLU A 789 38.82 17.05 -10.09
N ILE A 790 38.46 17.93 -11.01
CA ILE A 790 39.29 18.32 -12.14
C ILE A 790 40.03 19.62 -11.81
N LYS A 791 39.27 20.68 -11.49
CA LYS A 791 39.84 22.01 -11.20
C LYS A 791 38.89 22.85 -10.37
N ILE A 792 39.43 23.85 -9.68
CA ILE A 792 38.63 24.89 -9.03
C ILE A 792 38.08 25.82 -10.12
N ILE A 793 36.77 26.07 -10.10
CA ILE A 793 36.08 26.98 -11.03
C ILE A 793 35.47 28.19 -10.34
N GLY A 794 35.44 28.24 -9.01
CA GLY A 794 35.02 29.42 -8.26
C GLY A 794 35.45 29.37 -6.80
N ARG A 795 35.73 30.55 -6.22
CA ARG A 795 35.96 30.73 -4.78
C ARG A 795 35.09 31.89 -4.31
N GLY A 796 34.23 31.67 -3.32
CA GLY A 796 33.33 32.69 -2.79
C GLY A 796 33.28 32.69 -1.26
N GLN A 797 32.54 33.65 -0.70
CA GLN A 797 32.34 33.80 0.75
C GLN A 797 31.74 32.55 1.42
N PHE A 798 30.98 31.75 0.66
CA PHE A 798 30.24 30.59 1.17
C PHE A 798 30.88 29.24 0.80
N GLY A 799 32.07 29.20 0.17
CA GLY A 799 32.73 27.94 -0.17
C GLY A 799 33.55 27.95 -1.47
N ILE A 800 34.08 26.78 -1.83
CA ILE A 800 34.88 26.55 -3.04
C ILE A 800 34.07 25.69 -4.02
N VAL A 801 34.03 26.10 -5.29
CA VAL A 801 33.35 25.36 -6.37
C VAL A 801 34.37 24.66 -7.25
N TYR A 802 34.21 23.35 -7.41
CA TYR A 802 35.04 22.49 -8.25
C TYR A 802 34.29 22.08 -9.52
N LEU A 803 34.97 22.06 -10.66
CA LEU A 803 34.58 21.23 -11.79
C LEU A 803 34.92 19.80 -11.43
N ILE A 804 33.90 18.94 -11.52
CA ILE A 804 34.00 17.53 -11.18
C ILE A 804 33.49 16.68 -12.33
N GLN A 805 33.96 15.45 -12.39
CA GLN A 805 33.52 14.45 -13.34
C GLN A 805 32.99 13.22 -12.61
N GLU A 806 31.80 12.76 -12.99
CA GLU A 806 31.25 11.51 -12.50
C GLU A 806 32.06 10.34 -13.06
N LYS A 807 32.62 9.50 -12.19
CA LYS A 807 33.55 8.42 -12.58
C LYS A 807 32.88 7.34 -13.45
N SER A 808 31.57 7.14 -13.29
CA SER A 808 30.80 6.11 -14.01
C SER A 808 30.41 6.53 -15.43
N THR A 809 30.05 7.80 -15.63
CA THR A 809 29.50 8.32 -16.90
C THR A 809 30.44 9.26 -17.64
N LEU A 810 31.52 9.69 -16.98
CA LEU A 810 32.45 10.74 -17.45
C LEU A 810 31.78 12.10 -17.67
N LYS A 811 30.56 12.31 -17.15
CA LYS A 811 29.84 13.56 -17.29
C LYS A 811 30.33 14.60 -16.29
N GLU A 812 30.45 15.85 -16.76
CA GLU A 812 30.92 16.98 -15.95
C GLU A 812 29.79 17.67 -15.19
N PHE A 813 30.10 18.06 -13.94
CA PHE A 813 29.23 18.78 -13.02
C PHE A 813 30.03 19.84 -12.24
N ALA A 814 29.34 20.72 -11.53
CA ALA A 814 29.94 21.62 -10.55
C ALA A 814 29.65 21.13 -9.13
N ALA A 815 30.65 21.14 -8.24
CA ALA A 815 30.53 20.78 -6.84
C ALA A 815 30.87 21.98 -5.95
N LYS A 816 29.88 22.52 -5.23
CA LYS A 816 30.09 23.59 -4.24
C LYS A 816 30.36 22.96 -2.87
N LYS A 817 31.59 23.08 -2.37
CA LYS A 817 32.00 22.64 -1.03
C LYS A 817 31.90 23.79 -0.03
N ILE A 818 31.15 23.57 1.04
CA ILE A 818 30.86 24.54 2.09
C ILE A 818 31.36 23.95 3.41
N ASN A 819 32.23 24.67 4.13
CA ASN A 819 32.79 24.24 5.42
C ASN A 819 32.23 25.12 6.56
N GLY A 820 31.69 24.52 7.62
CA GLY A 820 31.12 25.18 8.81
C GLY A 820 29.73 24.66 9.21
N GLU A 821 29.22 25.09 10.38
CA GLU A 821 27.82 24.87 10.80
C GLU A 821 26.87 25.64 9.86
N CYS A 822 26.61 25.09 8.69
CA CYS A 822 25.83 25.77 7.67
C CYS A 822 24.35 25.47 7.87
N SER A 823 23.54 26.53 7.96
CA SER A 823 22.08 26.45 7.91
C SER A 823 21.67 25.77 6.58
N ASN A 824 20.85 24.71 6.63
CA ASN A 824 20.41 23.96 5.44
C ASN A 824 19.55 24.79 4.44
N THR A 825 19.38 26.08 4.68
CA THR A 825 18.42 26.95 3.99
C THR A 825 18.68 27.06 2.49
N GLU A 826 19.94 27.16 2.04
CA GLU A 826 20.29 27.23 0.61
C GLU A 826 19.86 25.94 -0.12
N LEU A 827 20.19 24.77 0.47
CA LEU A 827 19.83 23.47 -0.09
C LEU A 827 18.30 23.27 -0.11
N ASP A 828 17.62 23.65 0.98
CA ASP A 828 16.17 23.53 1.10
C ASP A 828 15.44 24.40 0.06
N ILE A 829 15.98 25.58 -0.25
CA ILE A 829 15.47 26.48 -1.29
C ILE A 829 15.71 25.89 -2.69
N LEU A 830 16.95 25.46 -2.99
CA LEU A 830 17.31 24.91 -4.30
C LEU A 830 16.58 23.60 -4.61
N LEU A 831 16.27 22.77 -3.61
CA LEU A 831 15.47 21.56 -3.80
C LEU A 831 14.00 21.85 -4.13
N LYS A 832 13.46 22.99 -3.68
CA LYS A 832 12.10 23.45 -4.01
C LYS A 832 12.02 24.07 -5.40
N LEU A 833 13.04 24.79 -5.83
CA LEU A 833 13.05 25.53 -7.09
C LEU A 833 13.50 24.65 -8.28
N LYS A 834 12.56 24.23 -9.14
CA LYS A 834 12.87 23.48 -10.37
C LYS A 834 12.46 24.25 -11.61
N HIS A 835 13.41 24.94 -12.24
CA HIS A 835 13.15 25.73 -13.44
C HIS A 835 14.35 25.72 -14.42
N PRO A 836 14.12 25.77 -15.75
CA PRO A 836 15.20 25.80 -16.74
C PRO A 836 16.21 26.93 -16.53
N ASN A 837 15.77 28.09 -16.03
CA ASN A 837 16.61 29.27 -15.78
C ASN A 837 17.12 29.43 -14.35
N ILE A 838 16.99 28.38 -13.52
CA ILE A 838 17.58 28.30 -12.17
C ILE A 838 18.59 27.16 -12.15
N ILE A 839 19.68 27.30 -11.40
CA ILE A 839 20.70 26.26 -11.22
C ILE A 839 20.06 24.98 -10.65
N ASN A 840 20.29 23.84 -11.31
CA ASN A 840 19.69 22.58 -10.87
C ASN A 840 20.62 21.82 -9.93
N VAL A 841 20.08 21.27 -8.84
CA VAL A 841 20.80 20.40 -7.90
C VAL A 841 20.53 18.93 -8.20
N TYR A 842 21.60 18.19 -8.48
CA TYR A 842 21.56 16.76 -8.78
C TYR A 842 21.66 15.94 -7.51
N GLU A 843 22.64 16.22 -6.67
CA GLU A 843 22.97 15.45 -5.47
C GLU A 843 23.62 16.36 -4.42
N CYS A 844 23.69 15.91 -3.19
CA CYS A 844 24.34 16.57 -2.08
C CYS A 844 25.07 15.50 -1.25
N PHE A 845 26.23 15.85 -0.71
CA PHE A 845 26.98 15.04 0.22
C PHE A 845 27.17 15.84 1.50
N LYS A 846 27.04 15.22 2.67
CA LYS A 846 27.10 15.95 3.95
C LYS A 846 27.77 15.12 5.04
N ASP A 847 28.52 15.79 5.90
CA ASP A 847 28.92 15.31 7.22
C ASP A 847 28.54 16.34 8.32
N GLN A 848 29.10 16.22 9.53
CA GLN A 848 28.79 17.14 10.63
C GLN A 848 29.32 18.57 10.41
N LYS A 849 30.32 18.78 9.53
CA LYS A 849 31.06 20.04 9.40
C LYS A 849 31.09 20.60 7.98
N SER A 850 30.61 19.84 6.98
CA SER A 850 30.80 20.15 5.57
C SER A 850 29.60 19.68 4.73
N ILE A 851 29.29 20.44 3.68
CA ILE A 851 28.27 20.11 2.68
C ILE A 851 28.89 20.26 1.29
N ILE A 852 28.68 19.29 0.41
CA ILE A 852 29.01 19.36 -1.02
C ILE A 852 27.73 19.28 -1.83
N ILE A 853 27.44 20.28 -2.65
CA ILE A 853 26.25 20.31 -3.50
C ILE A 853 26.68 20.10 -4.96
N ILE A 854 26.17 19.04 -5.59
CA ILE A 854 26.37 18.71 -7.00
C ILE A 854 25.31 19.42 -7.83
N MET A 855 25.75 20.25 -8.77
CA MET A 855 24.89 21.12 -9.56
C MET A 855 25.30 21.19 -11.03
N ASP A 856 24.48 21.86 -11.83
CA ASP A 856 24.75 22.15 -13.23
C ASP A 856 26.13 22.79 -13.43
N TYR A 857 26.99 22.20 -14.26
CA TYR A 857 28.17 22.89 -14.80
C TYR A 857 27.74 23.84 -15.92
N CYS A 858 28.18 25.09 -15.85
CA CYS A 858 27.91 26.14 -16.83
C CYS A 858 29.21 26.56 -17.51
N GLN A 859 29.44 26.05 -18.73
CA GLN A 859 30.75 26.08 -19.40
C GLN A 859 31.24 27.47 -19.76
N LYS A 860 30.32 28.43 -20.01
CA LYS A 860 30.68 29.79 -20.39
C LYS A 860 30.96 30.70 -19.19
N GLY A 861 30.90 30.16 -17.97
CA GLY A 861 31.13 30.93 -16.74
C GLY A 861 29.96 31.89 -16.44
N ASP A 862 30.27 32.92 -15.66
CA ASP A 862 29.32 33.95 -15.25
C ASP A 862 29.28 35.16 -16.21
N LEU A 863 28.15 35.88 -16.17
CA LEU A 863 27.91 37.04 -17.00
C LEU A 863 28.87 38.20 -16.71
N TRP A 864 29.36 38.35 -15.48
CA TRP A 864 30.35 39.38 -15.14
C TRP A 864 31.64 39.18 -15.92
N ASN A 865 32.22 37.98 -15.91
CA ASN A 865 33.42 37.66 -16.67
C ASN A 865 33.22 37.84 -18.18
N ILE A 866 32.02 37.57 -18.69
CA ILE A 866 31.68 37.79 -20.10
C ILE A 866 31.62 39.29 -20.44
N ILE A 867 31.10 40.14 -19.54
CA ILE A 867 31.16 41.60 -19.66
C ILE A 867 32.62 42.08 -19.63
N GLN A 868 33.43 41.60 -18.70
CA GLN A 868 34.84 42.01 -18.57
C GLN A 868 35.68 41.59 -19.78
N TYR A 869 35.52 40.35 -20.27
CA TYR A 869 36.20 39.88 -21.47
C TYR A 869 35.89 40.77 -22.68
N ARG A 870 34.64 41.21 -22.82
CA ARG A 870 34.24 42.12 -23.89
C ARG A 870 34.95 43.49 -23.80
N ILE A 871 35.10 44.04 -22.60
CA ILE A 871 35.86 45.28 -22.36
C ILE A 871 37.33 45.08 -22.76
N LEU A 872 37.94 43.97 -22.34
CA LEU A 872 39.33 43.63 -22.62
C LEU A 872 39.60 43.39 -24.12
N GLU A 873 38.63 42.87 -24.86
CA GLU A 873 38.68 42.74 -26.33
C GLU A 873 38.62 44.09 -27.08
N GLY A 874 38.64 45.23 -26.37
CA GLY A 874 38.51 46.57 -26.96
C GLY A 874 37.11 46.87 -27.48
N LYS A 875 36.12 46.01 -27.18
CA LYS A 875 34.71 46.24 -27.54
C LYS A 875 34.10 47.15 -26.48
N ASN A 876 34.44 48.44 -26.53
CA ASN A 876 33.95 49.49 -25.62
C ASN A 876 32.45 49.82 -25.75
N ARG A 877 31.62 48.87 -26.23
CA ARG A 877 30.17 49.06 -26.44
C ARG A 877 29.39 47.87 -25.90
N GLY A 878 28.24 48.17 -25.29
CA GLY A 878 27.30 47.19 -24.74
C GLY A 878 26.78 46.14 -25.74
N TYR A 879 26.02 45.20 -25.20
CA TYR A 879 25.40 44.14 -25.98
C TYR A 879 24.30 44.71 -26.88
N THR A 880 24.07 44.08 -28.04
CA THR A 880 22.94 44.50 -28.90
C THR A 880 21.63 44.32 -28.16
N GLN A 881 20.66 45.22 -28.38
CA GLN A 881 19.31 45.14 -27.80
C GLN A 881 18.70 43.73 -27.87
N LYS A 882 18.81 43.07 -29.03
CA LYS A 882 18.32 41.69 -29.22
C LYS A 882 18.91 40.67 -28.23
N VAL A 883 20.19 40.77 -27.91
CA VAL A 883 20.86 39.88 -26.94
C VAL A 883 20.37 40.20 -25.52
N ILE A 884 20.25 41.50 -25.20
CA ILE A 884 19.73 41.97 -23.92
C ILE A 884 18.31 41.45 -23.69
N GLU A 885 17.43 41.59 -24.68
CA GLU A 885 16.04 41.11 -24.65
C GLU A 885 15.95 39.59 -24.47
N GLN A 886 16.80 38.82 -25.16
CA GLN A 886 16.83 37.36 -25.03
C GLN A 886 17.25 36.88 -23.64
N TRP A 887 18.20 37.57 -23.02
CA TRP A 887 18.67 37.27 -21.67
C TRP A 887 17.69 37.76 -20.62
N LEU A 888 17.11 38.95 -20.81
CA LEU A 888 16.04 39.50 -19.99
C LEU A 888 14.85 38.55 -19.85
N VAL A 889 14.34 37.99 -20.95
CA VAL A 889 13.23 37.02 -20.90
C VAL A 889 13.59 35.81 -20.03
N GLN A 890 14.79 35.25 -20.21
CA GLN A 890 15.25 34.09 -19.43
C GLN A 890 15.42 34.41 -17.95
N LEU A 891 15.94 35.59 -17.62
CA LEU A 891 16.09 36.08 -16.24
C LEU A 891 14.71 36.30 -15.59
N LEU A 892 13.78 36.93 -16.29
CA LEU A 892 12.40 37.15 -15.81
C LEU A 892 11.67 35.83 -15.55
N MET A 893 11.81 34.83 -16.43
CA MET A 893 11.20 33.50 -16.21
C MET A 893 11.78 32.82 -14.97
N GLY A 894 13.10 32.90 -14.76
CA GLY A 894 13.74 32.38 -13.55
C GLY A 894 13.24 33.11 -12.30
N LEU A 895 13.21 34.44 -12.34
CA LEU A 895 12.85 35.28 -11.20
C LEU A 895 11.37 35.15 -10.81
N ALA A 896 10.47 35.03 -11.80
CA ALA A 896 9.05 34.76 -11.55
C ALA A 896 8.86 33.42 -10.80
N CYS A 897 9.61 32.38 -11.18
CA CYS A 897 9.56 31.10 -10.47
C CYS A 897 10.07 31.21 -9.03
N ILE A 898 11.13 31.99 -8.79
CA ILE A 898 11.67 32.26 -7.45
C ILE A 898 10.61 32.96 -6.58
N HIS A 899 10.01 34.04 -7.09
CA HIS A 899 9.02 34.84 -6.38
C HIS A 899 7.70 34.10 -6.14
N GLU A 900 7.21 33.30 -7.11
CA GLU A 900 6.00 32.47 -6.96
C GLU A 900 6.14 31.38 -5.87
N ASN A 901 7.37 30.99 -5.53
CA ASN A 901 7.65 30.06 -4.44
C ASN A 901 7.92 30.76 -3.10
N ASN A 902 7.55 32.04 -2.97
CA ASN A 902 7.78 32.89 -1.80
C ASN A 902 9.25 33.02 -1.40
N VAL A 903 10.16 33.00 -2.37
CA VAL A 903 11.61 33.16 -2.16
C VAL A 903 12.06 34.53 -2.66
N ILE A 904 12.94 35.21 -1.91
CA ILE A 904 13.72 36.36 -2.40
C ILE A 904 15.18 35.92 -2.56
N HIS A 905 15.83 36.27 -3.67
CA HIS A 905 17.21 35.91 -3.95
C HIS A 905 18.22 36.71 -3.11
N ARG A 906 18.04 38.04 -3.01
CA ARG A 906 18.82 38.99 -2.18
C ARG A 906 20.27 39.26 -2.57
N ASP A 907 20.87 38.47 -3.46
CA ASP A 907 22.19 38.76 -4.05
C ASP A 907 22.21 38.52 -5.57
N LEU A 908 21.22 39.07 -6.28
CA LEU A 908 21.15 38.97 -7.74
C LEU A 908 22.16 39.96 -8.36
N LYS A 909 23.15 39.45 -9.10
CA LYS A 909 24.22 40.23 -9.75
C LYS A 909 24.77 39.50 -10.96
N SER A 910 25.51 40.18 -11.83
CA SER A 910 26.05 39.57 -13.05
C SER A 910 26.99 38.39 -12.78
N SER A 911 27.72 38.35 -11.66
CA SER A 911 28.54 37.18 -11.28
C SER A 911 27.73 35.94 -10.85
N ASN A 912 26.44 36.11 -10.54
CA ASN A 912 25.53 35.03 -10.11
C ASN A 912 24.60 34.56 -11.25
N ILE A 913 24.79 35.10 -12.47
CA ILE A 913 24.11 34.65 -13.69
C ILE A 913 25.09 33.79 -14.49
N LEU A 914 24.88 32.48 -14.49
CA LEU A 914 25.73 31.52 -15.19
C LEU A 914 25.19 31.21 -16.57
N ILE A 915 26.09 30.93 -17.52
CA ILE A 915 25.73 30.65 -18.92
C ILE A 915 26.20 29.26 -19.33
N LYS A 916 25.28 28.43 -19.82
CA LYS A 916 25.61 27.13 -20.42
C LYS A 916 26.13 27.30 -21.84
N GLU A 917 26.80 26.26 -22.36
CA GLU A 917 27.31 26.24 -23.72
C GLU A 917 26.22 26.55 -24.78
N ASP A 918 25.01 26.01 -24.57
CA ASP A 918 23.82 26.22 -25.41
C ASP A 918 23.22 27.64 -25.33
N GLY A 919 23.80 28.54 -24.53
CA GLY A 919 23.34 29.92 -24.34
C GLY A 919 22.20 30.06 -23.33
N GLN A 920 21.85 28.99 -22.59
CA GLN A 920 20.88 29.06 -21.51
C GLN A 920 21.45 29.78 -20.28
N LEU A 921 20.71 30.76 -19.77
CA LEU A 921 21.01 31.43 -18.49
C LEU A 921 20.49 30.64 -17.30
N LYS A 922 21.28 30.63 -16.22
CA LYS A 922 21.00 29.98 -14.95
C LYS A 922 21.27 30.97 -13.80
N ILE A 923 20.22 31.35 -13.08
CA ILE A 923 20.36 32.09 -11.82
C ILE A 923 20.93 31.12 -10.78
N ALA A 924 22.02 31.52 -10.12
CA ALA A 924 22.78 30.71 -9.18
C ALA A 924 23.09 31.49 -7.89
N ASP A 925 23.62 30.77 -6.90
CA ASP A 925 24.03 31.25 -5.57
C ASP A 925 22.91 31.77 -4.67
N PHE A 926 22.26 30.83 -3.97
CA PHE A 926 21.14 31.08 -3.06
C PHE A 926 21.60 31.14 -1.59
N GLY A 927 22.91 31.34 -1.34
CA GLY A 927 23.52 31.30 -0.01
C GLY A 927 22.94 32.33 0.97
N VAL A 928 22.43 33.44 0.45
CA VAL A 928 21.69 34.45 1.24
C VAL A 928 20.23 34.54 0.83
N ALA A 929 19.66 33.59 0.09
CA ALA A 929 18.23 33.61 -0.24
C ALA A 929 17.36 33.38 1.01
N LYS A 930 16.10 33.83 0.98
CA LYS A 930 15.17 33.67 2.12
C LYS A 930 13.75 33.36 1.67
N ILE A 931 13.10 32.46 2.41
CA ILE A 931 11.67 32.19 2.27
C ILE A 931 10.89 33.20 3.11
N LEU A 932 9.93 33.90 2.52
CA LEU A 932 9.00 34.77 3.24
C LEU A 932 7.85 33.94 3.82
N SER A 933 7.49 34.18 5.08
CA SER A 933 6.21 33.73 5.64
C SER A 933 5.10 34.70 5.20
N GLU A 934 3.86 34.23 5.04
CA GLU A 934 2.75 34.87 4.30
C GLU A 934 2.53 36.40 4.51
N ASP A 935 2.98 37.00 5.64
CA ASP A 935 2.90 38.45 5.90
C ASP A 935 4.20 39.13 6.41
N LYS A 936 5.41 38.59 6.16
CA LYS A 936 6.65 39.18 6.72
C LYS A 936 7.67 39.64 5.67
N MET A 937 8.13 40.88 5.81
CA MET A 937 9.25 41.47 5.07
C MET A 937 10.62 41.04 5.65
N ALA A 938 11.69 41.15 4.86
CA ALA A 938 13.05 40.90 5.34
C ALA A 938 13.66 42.17 5.94
N LYS A 939 14.42 42.03 7.04
CA LYS A 939 15.03 43.15 7.79
C LYS A 939 16.56 43.21 7.76
N THR A 940 17.22 42.14 7.31
CA THR A 940 18.69 42.02 7.37
C THR A 940 19.32 42.69 6.15
N ILE A 941 20.26 43.61 6.38
CA ILE A 941 21.05 44.24 5.32
C ILE A 941 22.03 43.18 4.76
N THR A 942 21.73 42.66 3.57
CA THR A 942 22.53 41.63 2.88
C THR A 942 22.45 41.86 1.39
N GLY A 943 23.58 41.74 0.67
CA GLY A 943 23.66 41.91 -0.79
C GLY A 943 24.95 42.61 -1.20
N SER A 944 25.27 42.58 -2.50
CA SER A 944 26.47 43.22 -3.04
C SER A 944 26.28 44.74 -3.20
N PRO A 945 27.19 45.59 -2.66
CA PRO A 945 27.06 47.06 -2.60
C PRO A 945 26.48 47.75 -3.84
N PHE A 946 26.97 47.40 -5.03
CA PHE A 946 26.62 48.05 -6.30
C PHE A 946 25.23 47.67 -6.85
N TYR A 947 24.58 46.68 -6.25
CA TYR A 947 23.25 46.18 -6.64
C TYR A 947 22.19 46.41 -5.56
N LEU A 948 22.56 47.02 -4.43
CA LEU A 948 21.64 47.27 -3.32
C LEU A 948 20.54 48.24 -3.75
N SER A 949 19.29 47.91 -3.41
CA SER A 949 18.17 48.81 -3.60
C SER A 949 18.12 49.89 -2.52
N PRO A 950 17.52 51.07 -2.81
CA PRO A 950 17.43 52.17 -1.85
C PRO A 950 16.86 51.75 -0.49
N GLU A 951 15.79 50.94 -0.48
CA GLU A 951 15.15 50.48 0.75
C GLU A 951 16.07 49.56 1.59
N ILE A 952 16.91 48.72 0.96
CA ILE A 952 17.89 47.90 1.69
C ILE A 952 19.00 48.77 2.25
N SER A 953 19.47 49.78 1.50
CA SER A 953 20.52 50.70 1.96
C SER A 953 20.11 51.53 3.19
N GLN A 954 18.81 51.78 3.34
CA GLN A 954 18.23 52.53 4.46
C GLN A 954 17.84 51.62 5.64
N GLY A 955 18.15 50.32 5.57
CA GLY A 955 17.77 49.34 6.60
C GLY A 955 16.26 49.12 6.73
N GLN A 956 15.49 49.45 5.69
CA GLN A 956 14.04 49.29 5.68
C GLN A 956 13.66 47.84 5.37
N ASP A 957 12.42 47.49 5.74
CA ASP A 957 11.81 46.22 5.44
C ASP A 957 11.61 46.07 3.91
N TYR A 958 12.04 44.94 3.32
CA TYR A 958 12.00 44.73 1.86
C TYR A 958 11.37 43.40 1.43
N THR A 959 10.92 43.36 0.17
CA THR A 959 10.22 42.22 -0.47
C THR A 959 10.85 41.90 -1.85
N TYR A 960 10.10 41.21 -2.73
CA TYR A 960 10.53 40.81 -4.08
C TYR A 960 11.03 41.96 -4.98
N SER A 961 10.59 43.20 -4.71
CA SER A 961 10.96 44.41 -5.47
C SER A 961 12.46 44.75 -5.41
N SER A 962 13.18 44.22 -4.43
CA SER A 962 14.65 44.36 -4.32
C SER A 962 15.41 43.55 -5.38
N ASP A 963 14.96 42.33 -5.70
CA ASP A 963 15.52 41.54 -6.80
C ASP A 963 15.23 42.18 -8.17
N ILE A 964 14.10 42.87 -8.29
CA ILE A 964 13.71 43.62 -9.51
C ILE A 964 14.65 44.80 -9.76
N TRP A 965 15.03 45.54 -8.71
CA TRP A 965 16.05 46.58 -8.80
C TRP A 965 17.40 46.01 -9.26
N SER A 966 17.82 44.91 -8.63
CA SER A 966 19.07 44.22 -8.96
C SER A 966 19.12 43.77 -10.43
N LEU A 967 17.99 43.30 -10.98
CA LEU A 967 17.84 43.01 -12.40
C LEU A 967 18.03 44.27 -13.27
N GLY A 968 17.48 45.41 -12.84
CA GLY A 968 17.70 46.71 -13.51
C GLY A 968 19.17 47.09 -13.60
N CYS A 969 19.95 46.89 -12.53
CA CYS A 969 21.40 47.11 -12.53
C CYS A 969 22.13 46.19 -13.52
N ILE A 970 21.75 44.90 -13.58
CA ILE A 970 22.35 43.94 -14.53
C ILE A 970 22.07 44.35 -15.98
N LEU A 971 20.84 44.78 -16.29
CA LEU A 971 20.50 45.25 -17.64
C LEU A 971 21.27 46.52 -18.01
N PHE A 972 21.43 47.45 -17.08
CA PHE A 972 22.26 48.64 -17.28
C PHE A 972 23.70 48.24 -17.61
N GLU A 973 24.31 47.34 -16.84
CA GLU A 973 25.66 46.83 -17.08
C GLU A 973 25.80 46.18 -18.47
N MET A 974 24.79 45.45 -18.92
CA MET A 974 24.79 44.88 -20.26
C MET A 974 24.69 45.95 -21.37
N CYS A 975 24.01 47.06 -21.10
CA CYS A 975 23.85 48.15 -22.06
C CYS A 975 25.10 49.04 -22.16
N THR A 976 25.79 49.28 -21.05
CA THR A 976 26.85 50.31 -20.95
C THR A 976 28.24 49.73 -20.69
N LEU A 977 28.34 48.46 -20.30
CA LEU A 977 29.56 47.83 -19.74
C LEU A 977 30.09 48.54 -18.48
N LYS A 978 29.28 49.41 -17.87
CA LYS A 978 29.59 50.17 -16.64
C LYS A 978 28.56 49.82 -15.57
N ARG A 979 28.94 49.97 -14.31
CA ARG A 979 28.02 49.80 -13.17
C ARG A 979 26.97 50.92 -13.17
N ALA A 980 25.74 50.60 -12.79
CA ALA A 980 24.65 51.59 -12.71
C ALA A 980 24.91 52.67 -11.66
N PHE A 981 25.51 52.27 -10.53
CA PHE A 981 25.92 53.13 -9.43
C PHE A 981 27.33 52.71 -9.02
N ASP A 982 28.28 53.64 -9.07
CA ASP A 982 29.69 53.38 -8.78
C ASP A 982 30.29 54.53 -7.97
N GLY A 983 31.31 54.26 -7.17
CA GLY A 983 31.93 55.23 -6.27
C GLY A 983 33.17 54.65 -5.60
N ASP A 984 34.11 55.52 -5.25
CA ASP A 984 35.40 55.10 -4.68
C ASP A 984 35.26 54.59 -3.25
N GLN A 985 34.21 55.03 -2.56
CA GLN A 985 33.85 54.62 -1.19
C GLN A 985 32.40 54.15 -1.13
N PHE A 986 32.10 53.23 -0.22
CA PHE A 986 30.77 52.63 -0.04
C PHE A 986 29.68 53.70 0.17
N ASP A 987 29.96 54.71 1.00
CA ASP A 987 29.02 55.80 1.28
C ASP A 987 28.69 56.64 0.03
N GLN A 988 29.66 56.81 -0.88
CA GLN A 988 29.45 57.52 -2.14
C GLN A 988 28.53 56.73 -3.10
N VAL A 989 28.60 55.40 -3.05
CA VAL A 989 27.69 54.53 -3.81
C VAL A 989 26.26 54.67 -3.27
N LEU A 990 26.11 54.66 -1.93
CA LEU A 990 24.82 54.85 -1.28
C LEU A 990 24.22 56.23 -1.57
N ASP A 991 25.01 57.30 -1.51
CA ASP A 991 24.58 58.66 -1.85
C ASP A 991 24.08 58.76 -3.30
N LYS A 992 24.77 58.10 -4.25
CA LYS A 992 24.35 58.08 -5.67
C LYS A 992 23.06 57.30 -5.90
N ILE A 993 22.86 56.18 -5.17
CA ILE A 993 21.62 55.40 -5.19
C ILE A 993 20.45 56.27 -4.66
N GLN A 994 20.68 57.06 -3.60
CA GLN A 994 19.65 57.90 -2.97
C GLN A 994 19.33 59.18 -3.77
N GLN A 995 20.34 59.85 -4.33
CA GLN A 995 20.19 61.11 -5.07
C GLN A 995 19.59 60.94 -6.48
N ARG A 996 19.22 59.72 -6.91
CA ARG A 996 18.75 59.41 -8.27
C ARG A 996 19.74 59.80 -9.38
N LYS A 997 21.02 59.98 -9.04
CA LYS A 997 22.09 60.22 -10.02
C LYS A 997 22.46 58.90 -10.69
N LEU A 998 21.51 58.29 -11.39
CA LEU A 998 21.87 57.32 -12.42
C LEU A 998 22.83 58.01 -13.38
N GLN A 999 23.80 57.28 -13.93
CA GLN A 999 24.55 57.72 -15.11
C GLN A 999 23.65 57.73 -16.37
N GLN A 1000 22.43 58.29 -16.27
CA GLN A 1000 21.39 58.34 -17.31
C GLN A 1000 21.86 59.08 -18.56
N GLU A 1001 22.76 60.06 -18.39
CA GLU A 1001 23.41 60.75 -19.50
C GLU A 1001 24.07 59.75 -20.47
N ILE A 1002 24.59 58.60 -20.01
CA ILE A 1002 25.31 57.62 -20.83
C ILE A 1002 24.38 56.79 -21.74
N LEU A 1003 23.15 56.48 -21.31
CA LEU A 1003 22.18 55.72 -22.14
C LEU A 1003 21.62 56.57 -23.29
N ILE A 1004 21.70 57.89 -23.18
CA ILE A 1004 21.22 58.88 -24.17
C ILE A 1004 22.40 59.44 -25.00
N GLN A 1005 23.61 59.56 -24.43
CA GLN A 1005 24.80 60.19 -25.04
C GLN A 1005 25.59 59.33 -26.04
N ASP A 1006 25.27 58.04 -26.25
CA ASP A 1006 25.80 57.30 -27.42
C ASP A 1006 25.29 57.90 -28.77
N GLN A 1007 24.57 59.03 -28.73
CA GLN A 1007 24.27 59.89 -29.86
C GLN A 1007 25.32 61.00 -30.16
N ILE A 1008 26.39 61.19 -29.37
CA ILE A 1008 27.29 62.36 -29.53
C ILE A 1008 28.79 62.00 -29.49
N ASP A 1009 29.22 61.03 -30.30
CA ASP A 1009 30.59 61.03 -30.86
C ASP A 1009 30.50 60.96 -32.40
N PRO A 1010 30.77 62.06 -33.12
CA PRO A 1010 30.68 62.11 -34.58
C PRO A 1010 31.69 61.23 -35.32
N THR A 1011 32.70 60.66 -34.65
CA THR A 1011 33.84 59.98 -35.29
C THR A 1011 33.70 58.46 -35.39
N LEU A 1012 32.64 57.88 -34.82
CA LEU A 1012 32.42 56.43 -34.79
C LEU A 1012 31.31 56.02 -35.78
N SER A 1013 31.67 55.36 -36.88
CA SER A 1013 30.80 54.98 -38.01
C SER A 1013 29.76 53.87 -37.73
N ASP A 1014 29.51 53.47 -36.48
CA ASP A 1014 28.65 52.33 -36.16
C ASP A 1014 27.77 52.62 -34.91
N LYS A 1015 26.76 53.48 -35.06
CA LYS A 1015 25.83 53.90 -33.99
C LYS A 1015 24.99 52.71 -33.48
N ARG A 1016 24.98 52.42 -32.17
CA ARG A 1016 24.04 51.47 -31.54
C ARG A 1016 23.03 52.24 -30.69
N THR A 1017 21.79 52.33 -31.16
CA THR A 1017 20.69 52.98 -30.42
C THR A 1017 19.81 51.93 -29.75
N TYR A 1018 19.60 52.04 -28.43
CA TYR A 1018 18.57 51.27 -27.72
C TYR A 1018 17.21 51.95 -27.88
N THR A 1019 16.13 51.18 -28.03
CA THR A 1019 14.80 51.76 -28.17
C THR A 1019 14.31 52.39 -26.87
N SER A 1020 13.42 53.37 -26.98
CA SER A 1020 12.81 54.03 -25.83
C SER A 1020 12.08 53.03 -24.92
N GLU A 1021 11.53 51.94 -25.45
CA GLU A 1021 10.89 50.89 -24.65
C GLU A 1021 11.88 50.15 -23.73
N LEU A 1022 13.10 49.83 -24.21
CA LEU A 1022 14.13 49.21 -23.37
C LEU A 1022 14.62 50.16 -22.27
N VAL A 1023 14.84 51.42 -22.63
CA VAL A 1023 15.29 52.46 -21.70
C VAL A 1023 14.24 52.71 -20.62
N ASN A 1024 12.97 52.87 -21.01
CA ASN A 1024 11.84 53.05 -20.09
C ASN A 1024 11.65 51.84 -19.17
N LEU A 1025 11.86 50.62 -19.70
CA LEU A 1025 11.84 49.41 -18.89
C LEU A 1025 12.92 49.47 -17.81
N ILE A 1026 14.19 49.71 -18.17
CA ILE A 1026 15.30 49.80 -17.20
C ILE A 1026 15.02 50.88 -16.14
N GLN A 1027 14.50 52.03 -16.55
CA GLN A 1027 14.09 53.10 -15.63
C GLN A 1027 12.97 52.65 -14.67
N SER A 1028 11.99 51.88 -15.13
CA SER A 1028 10.93 51.33 -14.28
C SER A 1028 11.46 50.35 -13.22
N LEU A 1029 12.50 49.56 -13.55
CA LEU A 1029 13.12 48.62 -12.61
C LEU A 1029 13.96 49.35 -11.56
N LEU A 1030 14.60 50.46 -11.96
CA LEU A 1030 15.43 51.33 -11.13
C LEU A 1030 14.63 52.49 -10.50
N ASN A 1031 13.34 52.29 -10.23
CA ASN A 1031 12.53 53.26 -9.50
C ASN A 1031 12.90 53.25 -8.01
N VAL A 1032 13.13 54.42 -7.41
CA VAL A 1032 13.48 54.51 -5.99
C VAL A 1032 12.36 54.01 -5.09
N ASP A 1033 11.11 54.24 -5.49
CA ASP A 1033 9.93 53.74 -4.78
C ASP A 1033 9.72 52.25 -5.11
N PRO A 1034 9.90 51.32 -4.15
CA PRO A 1034 9.77 49.89 -4.40
C PRO A 1034 8.35 49.48 -4.80
N SER A 1035 7.32 50.24 -4.41
CA SER A 1035 5.91 49.95 -4.76
C SER A 1035 5.58 50.26 -6.23
N LYS A 1036 6.40 51.11 -6.87
CA LYS A 1036 6.26 51.48 -8.29
C LYS A 1036 7.06 50.59 -9.21
N ARG A 1037 7.84 49.64 -8.68
CA ARG A 1037 8.57 48.66 -9.49
C ARG A 1037 7.60 47.54 -9.91
N PRO A 1038 7.53 47.19 -11.20
CA PRO A 1038 6.69 46.08 -11.64
C PRO A 1038 7.24 44.75 -11.13
N THR A 1039 6.36 43.80 -10.83
CA THR A 1039 6.74 42.44 -10.46
C THR A 1039 7.25 41.66 -11.68
N ALA A 1040 8.05 40.61 -11.45
CA ALA A 1040 8.53 39.75 -12.54
C ALA A 1040 7.37 39.18 -13.39
N LYS A 1041 6.22 38.90 -12.77
CA LYS A 1041 5.02 38.40 -13.44
C LYS A 1041 4.33 39.46 -14.29
N GLU A 1042 4.24 40.69 -13.81
CA GLU A 1042 3.71 41.83 -14.59
C GLU A 1042 4.61 42.14 -15.78
N LEU A 1043 5.93 42.08 -15.60
CA LEU A 1043 6.91 42.26 -16.67
C LEU A 1043 6.75 41.21 -17.77
N LEU A 1044 6.62 39.92 -17.41
CA LEU A 1044 6.37 38.85 -18.38
C LEU A 1044 5.06 39.00 -19.15
N ARG A 1045 4.07 39.73 -18.59
CA ARG A 1045 2.77 40.03 -19.22
C ARG A 1045 2.75 41.35 -20.00
N SER A 1046 3.79 42.17 -19.87
CA SER A 1046 3.88 43.44 -20.59
C SER A 1046 3.88 43.22 -22.11
N SER A 1047 3.25 44.12 -22.86
CA SER A 1047 3.19 44.07 -24.32
C SER A 1047 4.57 44.03 -24.97
N TYR A 1048 5.54 44.74 -24.39
CA TYR A 1048 6.93 44.75 -24.84
C TYR A 1048 7.60 43.38 -24.75
N ILE A 1049 7.54 42.73 -23.57
CA ILE A 1049 8.14 41.41 -23.36
C ILE A 1049 7.39 40.32 -24.11
N ALA A 1050 6.05 40.39 -24.17
CA ALA A 1050 5.24 39.47 -24.95
C ALA A 1050 5.61 39.51 -26.45
N LYS A 1051 5.83 40.72 -27.02
CA LYS A 1051 6.30 40.90 -28.40
C LYS A 1051 7.66 40.26 -28.64
N ILE A 1052 8.61 40.42 -27.73
CA ILE A 1052 9.95 39.79 -27.80
C ILE A 1052 9.83 38.25 -27.77
N MET A 1053 8.98 37.71 -26.90
CA MET A 1053 8.73 36.26 -26.85
C MET A 1053 8.13 35.76 -28.17
N LEU A 1054 7.10 36.42 -28.70
CA LEU A 1054 6.45 36.10 -29.98
C LEU A 1054 7.42 36.13 -31.17
N GLN A 1055 8.25 37.17 -31.28
CA GLN A 1055 9.26 37.28 -32.34
C GLN A 1055 10.36 36.22 -32.24
N SER A 1056 10.67 35.76 -31.04
CA SER A 1056 11.60 34.64 -30.80
C SER A 1056 11.00 33.29 -31.21
N PHE A 1057 9.66 33.16 -31.26
CA PHE A 1057 8.93 31.97 -31.70
C PHE A 1057 8.86 31.86 -33.23
N GLU A 1058 8.53 32.92 -33.95
CA GLU A 1058 8.41 32.87 -35.42
C GLU A 1058 9.73 32.44 -36.10
N LYS A 1059 10.88 32.95 -35.65
CA LYS A 1059 12.19 32.61 -36.22
C LYS A 1059 12.63 31.15 -35.97
N LYS A 1060 12.17 30.52 -34.88
CA LYS A 1060 12.44 29.10 -34.59
C LYS A 1060 11.52 28.18 -35.39
N SER A 1061 10.27 28.58 -35.61
CA SER A 1061 9.30 27.87 -36.46
C SER A 1061 9.66 27.90 -37.95
N VAL A 1062 10.22 29.02 -38.45
CA VAL A 1062 10.72 29.14 -39.83
C VAL A 1062 11.94 28.23 -40.06
N LYS A 1063 12.92 28.24 -39.14
CA LYS A 1063 14.04 27.27 -39.20
C LYS A 1063 13.56 25.81 -39.11
N GLN A 1064 12.44 25.54 -38.44
CA GLN A 1064 11.86 24.19 -38.34
C GLN A 1064 11.29 23.66 -39.66
N LYS A 1065 10.69 24.54 -40.50
CA LYS A 1065 10.23 24.17 -41.84
C LYS A 1065 11.40 23.87 -42.79
N ASP A 1066 12.53 24.54 -42.63
CA ASP A 1066 13.75 24.25 -43.41
C ASP A 1066 14.48 22.98 -42.90
N ILE A 1067 14.38 22.66 -41.61
CA ILE A 1067 15.00 21.47 -41.00
C ILE A 1067 14.22 20.18 -41.30
N GLN A 1068 12.90 20.24 -41.52
CA GLN A 1068 12.12 19.06 -41.93
C GLN A 1068 12.47 18.54 -43.33
N LYS A 1069 13.22 19.30 -44.14
CA LYS A 1069 13.75 18.82 -45.42
C LYS A 1069 15.07 18.05 -45.30
N ILE A 1070 15.72 17.98 -44.13
CA ILE A 1070 16.98 17.24 -43.94
C ILE A 1070 16.76 16.13 -42.91
N GLY A 1071 16.63 14.89 -43.40
CA GLY A 1071 16.12 13.72 -42.69
C GLY A 1071 17.02 13.07 -41.61
N GLN A 1072 17.75 13.82 -40.80
CA GLN A 1072 18.45 13.28 -39.62
C GLN A 1072 18.37 14.24 -38.43
N VAL A 1073 17.44 13.98 -37.50
CA VAL A 1073 17.33 14.74 -36.25
C VAL A 1073 18.12 14.02 -35.15
N THR A 1074 19.17 14.67 -34.61
CA THR A 1074 20.03 14.13 -33.54
C THR A 1074 19.38 14.23 -32.15
N MET A 1075 19.81 13.39 -31.19
CA MET A 1075 19.29 13.34 -29.81
C MET A 1075 19.37 14.69 -29.06
N MET A 1076 20.34 15.54 -29.38
CA MET A 1076 20.44 16.92 -28.85
C MET A 1076 19.28 17.82 -29.34
N GLN A 1077 18.85 17.66 -30.60
CA GLN A 1077 17.79 18.47 -31.21
C GLN A 1077 16.41 18.08 -30.65
N LYS A 1078 16.21 16.80 -30.32
CA LYS A 1078 15.00 16.30 -29.63
C LYS A 1078 14.88 16.85 -28.20
N LYS A 1079 15.99 16.88 -27.44
CA LYS A 1079 16.04 17.49 -26.10
C LYS A 1079 15.81 19.01 -26.13
N ALA A 1080 16.31 19.70 -27.15
CA ALA A 1080 16.04 21.12 -27.35
C ALA A 1080 14.54 21.38 -27.61
N HIS A 1081 13.87 20.48 -28.34
CA HIS A 1081 12.43 20.55 -28.62
C HIS A 1081 11.57 20.31 -27.36
N GLU A 1082 11.90 19.31 -26.53
CA GLU A 1082 11.21 19.06 -25.25
C GLU A 1082 11.39 20.20 -24.24
N LYS A 1083 12.60 20.78 -24.18
CA LYS A 1083 12.92 21.95 -23.34
C LYS A 1083 12.10 23.18 -23.78
N TYR A 1084 11.95 23.36 -25.09
CA TYR A 1084 11.11 24.39 -25.70
C TYR A 1084 9.61 24.19 -25.44
N GLN A 1085 9.10 22.95 -25.50
CA GLN A 1085 7.69 22.65 -25.18
C GLN A 1085 7.35 22.90 -23.70
N LYS A 1086 8.27 22.61 -22.76
CA LYS A 1086 8.09 22.91 -21.33
C LYS A 1086 8.08 24.42 -21.05
N GLN A 1087 8.95 25.19 -21.72
CA GLN A 1087 8.89 26.65 -21.66
C GLN A 1087 7.55 27.17 -22.22
N MET A 1088 7.02 26.53 -23.28
CA MET A 1088 5.74 26.91 -23.87
C MET A 1088 4.53 26.59 -23.00
N SER A 1089 4.53 25.47 -22.25
CA SER A 1089 3.44 25.18 -21.33
C SER A 1089 3.41 26.18 -20.18
N TYR A 1090 4.57 26.58 -19.66
CA TYR A 1090 4.68 27.58 -18.59
C TYR A 1090 4.24 28.97 -19.04
N VAL A 1091 4.64 29.41 -20.24
CA VAL A 1091 4.19 30.70 -20.82
C VAL A 1091 2.67 30.70 -21.07
N LYS A 1092 2.10 29.62 -21.62
CA LYS A 1092 0.64 29.49 -21.80
C LYS A 1092 -0.13 29.50 -20.47
N GLN A 1093 0.45 28.90 -19.43
CA GLN A 1093 -0.13 28.87 -18.10
C GLN A 1093 -0.04 30.22 -17.37
N LEU A 1094 1.02 31.00 -17.62
CA LEU A 1094 1.20 32.36 -17.07
C LEU A 1094 0.27 33.42 -17.69
N LEU A 1095 -0.08 33.25 -18.97
CA LEU A 1095 -0.93 34.17 -19.73
C LEU A 1095 -2.43 34.03 -19.40
N GLY A 1096 -2.88 32.91 -18.83
CA GLY A 1096 -4.26 32.70 -18.37
C GLY A 1096 -5.29 32.48 -19.49
N ASN A 1097 -6.32 31.67 -19.23
CA ASN A 1097 -7.43 31.40 -20.16
C ASN A 1097 -8.47 32.56 -20.19
N SER A 1098 -8.05 33.81 -20.32
CA SER A 1098 -8.97 34.91 -20.63
C SER A 1098 -8.89 35.25 -22.11
N GLN A 1099 -9.91 34.77 -22.85
CA GLN A 1099 -10.14 34.99 -24.28
C GLN A 1099 -9.95 36.47 -24.71
N ASP A 1100 -10.17 37.42 -23.79
CA ASP A 1100 -10.14 38.87 -24.06
C ASP A 1100 -8.72 39.44 -24.27
N SER A 1101 -7.69 38.82 -23.70
CA SER A 1101 -6.29 39.29 -23.89
C SER A 1101 -5.66 38.78 -25.19
N ILE A 1102 -6.14 37.65 -25.71
CA ILE A 1102 -5.75 37.08 -27.01
C ILE A 1102 -6.42 37.87 -28.14
N ASN A 1103 -7.66 38.31 -27.97
CA ASN A 1103 -8.38 39.12 -28.97
C ASN A 1103 -7.79 40.53 -29.13
N ALA A 1104 -7.33 41.17 -28.04
CA ALA A 1104 -6.67 42.47 -28.11
C ALA A 1104 -5.27 42.42 -28.78
N GLN A 1105 -4.62 41.25 -28.82
CA GLN A 1105 -3.33 41.06 -29.48
C GLN A 1105 -3.47 40.53 -30.93
N SER A 1106 -4.60 39.88 -31.27
CA SER A 1106 -4.97 39.53 -32.66
C SER A 1106 -5.06 40.76 -33.56
N GLN A 1107 -5.67 41.85 -33.07
CA GLN A 1107 -5.82 43.09 -33.84
C GLN A 1107 -4.48 43.77 -34.18
N VAL A 1108 -3.45 43.58 -33.35
CA VAL A 1108 -2.10 44.12 -33.60
C VAL A 1108 -1.33 43.28 -34.62
N CYS A 1109 -1.58 41.97 -34.67
CA CYS A 1109 -1.03 41.09 -35.72
C CYS A 1109 -1.73 41.32 -37.08
N ASP A 1110 -3.04 41.54 -37.11
CA ASP A 1110 -3.80 41.74 -38.35
C ASP A 1110 -3.50 43.10 -39.01
N THR A 1111 -3.17 44.13 -38.23
CA THR A 1111 -2.72 45.44 -38.76
C THR A 1111 -1.28 45.42 -39.29
N MET A 1112 -0.42 44.49 -38.84
CA MET A 1112 0.92 44.32 -39.43
C MET A 1112 0.93 43.46 -40.69
N PHE A 1113 -0.02 42.53 -40.84
CA PHE A 1113 -0.15 41.69 -42.05
C PHE A 1113 -0.69 42.46 -43.25
N THR A 1114 -1.57 43.43 -43.04
CA THR A 1114 -2.20 44.23 -44.12
C THR A 1114 -1.25 45.26 -44.76
N LYS A 1115 -0.16 45.67 -44.09
CA LYS A 1115 0.84 46.60 -44.67
C LYS A 1115 1.89 45.94 -45.58
N LYS A 1116 1.93 44.60 -45.67
CA LYS A 1116 2.92 43.88 -46.49
C LYS A 1116 2.36 43.23 -47.75
N GLN A 1117 1.06 43.41 -48.03
CA GLN A 1117 0.42 42.93 -49.27
C GLN A 1117 0.34 44.00 -50.39
N THR A 1118 0.82 45.22 -50.16
CA THR A 1118 0.91 46.28 -51.20
C THR A 1118 2.33 46.52 -51.71
N SER A 1119 3.28 45.64 -51.41
CA SER A 1119 4.62 45.63 -52.02
C SER A 1119 5.08 44.18 -52.18
N ILE A 1120 4.57 43.54 -53.23
CA ILE A 1120 5.23 42.40 -53.88
C ILE A 1120 6.45 42.94 -54.62
#